data_AF-A0A8J6E9F3-F1
#
_entry.id   AF-A0A8J6E9F3-F1
#
_cell.length_a   1.000
_cell.length_b   1.000
_cell.length_c   1.000
_cell.angle_alpha   90.00
_cell.angle_beta   90.00
_cell.angle_gamma   90.00
#
_symmetry.space_group_name_H-M   'P 1'
#
loop_
_entity.id
_entity.type
_entity.pdbx_description
1 polymer ?
#
loop_
_entity_poly.entity_id
_entity_poly.type
_entity_poly.pdbx_seq_one_letter_code
_entity_poly.pdbx_strand_id
1 'polypeptide(L)'
;MTIYDIPDLQGGRGNLGSIVFSESFLKSEILVRDKDGALTSDSNYIILTAAVPRFISWLVEENEVKLSEKALNTVKEQESFLGSFLSGGDGAYMCSSSQHITPEEGKLYFFSDGVLFIHPNHGSVTISRSHMGSAKFYDGDSSSTTAVLFIDYKSSLLPHLPLHFNTSGNFLAFALFPKSKSYRGFYSQVLKTWQGQTERSGVTLQLAQEHQLSEEQRKIYLNMQNLYETVSYSSTERWGHRKTIPANLPGLESFFQHLAVSSVSREPVPRIHLPALLQHADTITGSQVQSDKVTINIITGLPGSHCNDLCDFLVSFQKEYGRWMVYRQPTDGTEEFSKAQFQRFLSSILEAQRNRSARQAVYSRRKMRVLAALEGYADVIDVVQAVQTHTDPFVKSSFVIGAVSMCVDPLSCSMEHRFYFPKFLEQCPQGIVSNIIFTSLTSEQRHPSLGLVQKLLRTVNPGAAFILAEKGVITRNEDMELVLSESSFCSPQMLRTRYLMYPGWYDGKFLAGPISPKVDRICLWFSRPLEKARFMTNCKNSEQMVEVCHNTVTNSLSLIPLVEGPTPPPDPRHELRETSIHQQCVLVFTGCSLKEDDLKDWLRQCAKQKPQKKTSRTRRSLSLQEIRNIHAKRHLDPLPEGYFYNGTQFVNFLGEKMDYHPLMDQFIYDYVIEANKEIEKYNRELEQQEYYDVFGQKL
;
A
#
# COMPACT_ATOMS: atom_id res chain seq x y z
N MET A 1 -42.83 5.56 -14.73
CA MET A 1 -43.83 4.58 -15.21
C MET A 1 -45.19 5.24 -15.19
N THR A 2 -45.94 5.13 -16.27
CA THR A 2 -47.31 5.65 -16.33
C THR A 2 -48.22 4.62 -16.94
N ILE A 3 -49.35 4.36 -16.28
CA ILE A 3 -50.44 3.53 -16.80
C ILE A 3 -51.64 4.45 -16.99
N TYR A 4 -52.14 4.50 -18.22
CA TYR A 4 -53.31 5.29 -18.57
C TYR A 4 -54.54 4.38 -18.69
N ASP A 5 -55.71 5.00 -18.61
CA ASP A 5 -57.00 4.39 -18.94
C ASP A 5 -57.33 3.08 -18.24
N ILE A 6 -57.17 3.04 -16.92
CA ILE A 6 -57.44 1.85 -16.11
C ILE A 6 -58.94 1.53 -16.17
N PRO A 7 -59.36 0.36 -16.71
CA PRO A 7 -60.78 0.06 -16.87
C PRO A 7 -61.45 -0.26 -15.53
N ASP A 8 -62.66 0.26 -15.34
CA ASP A 8 -63.53 -0.12 -14.23
C ASP A 8 -64.23 -1.45 -14.52
N LEU A 9 -63.76 -2.50 -13.85
CA LEU A 9 -64.30 -3.86 -13.99
C LEU A 9 -65.61 -4.08 -13.22
N GLN A 10 -65.96 -3.19 -12.27
CA GLN A 10 -67.15 -3.34 -11.41
C GLN A 10 -68.32 -2.46 -11.89
N GLY A 11 -68.04 -1.26 -12.40
CA GLY A 11 -69.05 -0.28 -12.85
C GLY A 11 -69.43 -0.34 -14.34
N GLY A 12 -68.86 -1.27 -15.12
CA GLY A 12 -69.43 -1.72 -16.39
C GLY A 12 -69.26 -0.83 -17.64
N ARG A 13 -68.59 0.35 -17.57
CA ARG A 13 -68.12 1.14 -18.76
C ARG A 13 -67.27 2.38 -18.41
N GLY A 14 -66.69 2.46 -17.20
CA GLY A 14 -65.94 3.61 -16.71
C GLY A 14 -64.41 3.47 -16.82
N ASN A 15 -63.70 4.58 -16.79
CA ASN A 15 -62.24 4.65 -16.64
C ASN A 15 -61.94 5.11 -15.20
N LEU A 16 -61.20 4.32 -14.43
CA LEU A 16 -60.79 4.62 -13.05
C LEU A 16 -59.71 5.70 -12.97
N GLY A 17 -59.05 6.02 -14.09
CA GLY A 17 -58.04 7.06 -14.20
C GLY A 17 -56.68 6.53 -14.62
N SER A 18 -55.62 7.22 -14.20
CA SER A 18 -54.23 6.92 -14.55
C SER A 18 -53.35 6.86 -13.30
N ILE A 19 -52.32 6.00 -13.33
CA ILE A 19 -51.34 5.87 -12.25
C ILE A 19 -49.98 6.33 -12.79
N VAL A 20 -49.33 7.23 -12.05
CA VAL A 20 -47.98 7.73 -12.34
C VAL A 20 -47.07 7.36 -11.18
N PHE A 21 -45.92 6.78 -11.49
CA PHE A 21 -44.87 6.48 -10.52
C PHE A 21 -43.50 6.90 -11.06
N SER A 22 -42.70 7.59 -10.26
CA SER A 22 -41.37 8.05 -10.62
C SER A 22 -40.44 7.97 -9.41
N GLU A 23 -39.23 7.45 -9.62
CA GLU A 23 -38.18 7.41 -8.61
C GLU A 23 -36.84 7.73 -9.25
N SER A 24 -35.93 8.27 -8.44
CA SER A 24 -34.53 8.47 -8.82
C SER A 24 -33.64 7.53 -8.00
N PHE A 25 -32.76 6.80 -8.68
CA PHE A 25 -31.84 5.86 -8.06
C PHE A 25 -30.44 5.97 -8.65
N LEU A 26 -29.44 5.57 -7.87
CA LEU A 26 -28.09 5.35 -8.36
C LEU A 26 -27.83 3.85 -8.41
N LYS A 27 -27.23 3.39 -9.50
CA LYS A 27 -26.75 2.01 -9.65
C LYS A 27 -25.23 2.03 -9.66
N SER A 28 -24.65 1.14 -8.89
CA SER A 28 -23.22 0.86 -8.87
C SER A 28 -23.02 -0.56 -9.37
N GLU A 29 -21.96 -0.78 -10.16
CA GLU A 29 -21.68 -2.06 -10.81
C GLU A 29 -20.19 -2.37 -10.76
N ILE A 30 -19.84 -3.57 -10.30
CA ILE A 30 -18.48 -4.10 -10.23
C ILE A 30 -18.41 -5.31 -11.14
N LEU A 31 -17.44 -5.35 -12.05
CA LEU A 31 -17.17 -6.54 -12.84
C LEU A 31 -16.42 -7.56 -11.99
N VAL A 32 -16.90 -8.79 -11.97
CA VAL A 32 -16.37 -9.88 -11.14
C VAL A 32 -15.96 -11.04 -12.03
N ARG A 33 -14.76 -11.57 -11.81
CA ARG A 33 -14.25 -12.76 -12.47
C ARG A 33 -14.41 -13.98 -11.56
N ASP A 34 -15.17 -14.96 -12.03
CA ASP A 34 -15.36 -16.23 -11.35
C ASP A 34 -14.17 -17.18 -11.58
N LYS A 35 -14.12 -18.28 -10.83
CA LYS A 35 -13.01 -19.25 -10.89
C LYS A 35 -12.82 -19.85 -12.29
N ASP A 36 -13.92 -19.99 -13.03
CA ASP A 36 -13.95 -20.52 -14.39
C ASP A 36 -13.56 -19.47 -15.45
N GLY A 37 -13.22 -18.26 -15.03
CA GLY A 37 -12.86 -17.14 -15.91
C GLY A 37 -14.05 -16.37 -16.47
N ALA A 38 -15.29 -16.82 -16.19
CA ALA A 38 -16.51 -16.11 -16.56
C ALA A 38 -16.56 -14.72 -15.88
N LEU A 39 -17.10 -13.74 -16.62
CA LEU A 39 -17.30 -12.39 -16.12
C LEU A 39 -18.78 -12.22 -15.74
N THR A 40 -19.01 -11.95 -14.47
CA THR A 40 -20.32 -11.60 -13.91
C THR A 40 -20.31 -10.15 -13.45
N SER A 41 -21.47 -9.52 -13.31
CA SER A 41 -21.56 -8.20 -12.67
C SER A 41 -22.23 -8.30 -11.31
N ASP A 42 -21.58 -7.73 -10.30
CA ASP A 42 -22.15 -7.51 -8.99
C ASP A 42 -22.71 -6.08 -8.99
N SER A 43 -23.99 -5.94 -8.67
CA SER A 43 -24.65 -4.65 -8.75
C SER A 43 -25.37 -4.33 -7.45
N ASN A 44 -25.23 -3.07 -7.05
CA ASN A 44 -25.90 -2.52 -5.89
C ASN A 44 -26.59 -1.22 -6.32
N TYR A 45 -27.68 -0.85 -5.64
CA TYR A 45 -28.42 0.36 -5.96
C TYR A 45 -28.92 1.04 -4.70
N ILE A 46 -29.12 2.34 -4.80
CA ILE A 46 -29.78 3.13 -3.77
C ILE A 46 -30.82 4.04 -4.40
N ILE A 47 -31.98 4.12 -3.76
CA ILE A 47 -33.10 4.94 -4.21
C ILE A 47 -33.03 6.27 -3.46
N LEU A 48 -32.66 7.33 -4.17
CA LEU A 48 -32.45 8.66 -3.60
C LEU A 48 -33.76 9.27 -3.07
N THR A 49 -34.89 8.87 -3.65
CA THR A 49 -36.23 9.30 -3.26
C THR A 49 -36.86 8.44 -2.17
N ALA A 50 -36.16 7.45 -1.60
CA ALA A 50 -36.73 6.52 -0.62
C ALA A 50 -37.19 7.18 0.70
N ALA A 51 -36.69 8.38 1.00
CA ALA A 51 -37.14 9.17 2.14
C ALA A 51 -38.57 9.73 1.96
N VAL A 52 -39.08 9.80 0.73
CA VAL A 52 -40.46 10.20 0.45
C VAL A 52 -41.34 8.96 0.60
N PRO A 53 -42.38 8.98 1.47
CA PRO A 53 -43.28 7.84 1.60
C PRO A 53 -43.92 7.48 0.26
N ARG A 54 -43.76 6.22 -0.16
CA ARG A 54 -44.33 5.71 -1.42
C ARG A 54 -45.85 5.63 -1.40
N PHE A 55 -46.41 5.45 -0.22
CA PHE A 55 -47.83 5.31 0.01
C PHE A 55 -48.27 6.28 1.10
N ILE A 56 -49.29 7.07 0.79
CA ILE A 56 -50.03 7.86 1.76
C ILE A 56 -51.49 7.75 1.35
N SER A 57 -52.33 7.29 2.27
CA SER A 57 -53.78 7.23 2.08
C SER A 57 -54.49 8.03 3.15
N TRP A 58 -55.63 8.61 2.77
CA TRP A 58 -56.50 9.38 3.65
C TRP A 58 -57.88 8.75 3.68
N LEU A 59 -58.51 8.68 4.85
CA LEU A 59 -59.93 8.37 4.96
C LEU A 59 -60.73 9.56 4.44
N VAL A 60 -61.51 9.34 3.37
CA VAL A 60 -62.33 10.39 2.74
C VAL A 60 -63.82 10.16 3.02
N GLU A 61 -64.25 8.91 3.07
CA GLU A 61 -65.65 8.54 3.25
C GLU A 61 -66.10 8.68 4.72
N GLU A 62 -67.19 9.43 4.96
CA GLU A 62 -67.70 9.71 6.31
C GLU A 62 -68.04 8.43 7.09
N ASN A 63 -68.51 7.39 6.41
CA ASN A 63 -68.83 6.10 7.00
C ASN A 63 -67.57 5.39 7.53
N GLU A 64 -66.46 5.45 6.81
CA GLU A 64 -65.21 4.82 7.21
C GLU A 64 -64.57 5.59 8.38
N VAL A 65 -64.68 6.92 8.40
CA VAL A 65 -64.27 7.74 9.55
C VAL A 65 -65.05 7.35 10.80
N LYS A 66 -66.39 7.25 10.71
CA LYS A 66 -67.25 6.82 11.83
C LYS A 66 -66.89 5.43 12.34
N LEU A 67 -66.55 4.49 11.44
CA LEU A 67 -66.11 3.15 11.82
C LEU A 67 -64.77 3.18 12.56
N SER A 68 -63.82 4.00 12.10
CA SER A 68 -62.53 4.20 12.76
C SER A 68 -62.68 4.84 14.15
N GLU A 69 -63.54 5.84 14.29
CA GLU A 69 -63.87 6.45 15.59
C GLU A 69 -64.55 5.45 16.54
N LYS A 70 -65.45 4.62 16.01
CA LYS A 70 -66.07 3.54 16.77
C LYS A 70 -65.05 2.51 17.24
N ALA A 71 -64.09 2.15 16.38
CA ALA A 71 -62.99 1.27 16.76
C ALA A 71 -62.13 1.90 17.87
N LEU A 72 -61.85 3.20 17.83
CA LEU A 72 -61.13 3.88 18.93
C LEU A 72 -61.93 3.90 20.24
N ASN A 73 -63.26 4.03 20.18
CA ASN A 73 -64.10 4.02 21.38
C ASN A 73 -64.06 2.68 22.13
N THR A 74 -63.67 1.58 21.49
CA THR A 74 -63.47 0.27 22.16
C THR A 74 -62.43 0.31 23.26
N VAL A 75 -61.47 1.24 23.21
CA VAL A 75 -60.48 1.44 24.28
C VAL A 75 -61.14 1.87 25.59
N LYS A 76 -62.34 2.47 25.54
CA LYS A 76 -63.11 2.91 26.72
C LYS A 76 -64.07 1.85 27.23
N GLU A 77 -64.26 0.74 26.52
CA GLU A 77 -65.18 -0.35 26.88
C GLU A 77 -64.46 -1.35 27.81
N GLN A 78 -65.19 -1.92 28.78
CA GLN A 78 -64.62 -2.92 29.70
C GLN A 78 -64.34 -4.26 29.00
N GLU A 79 -65.22 -4.69 28.10
CA GLU A 79 -65.02 -5.82 27.20
C GLU A 79 -65.44 -5.40 25.79
N SER A 80 -64.50 -5.50 24.85
CA SER A 80 -64.71 -5.16 23.44
C SER A 80 -64.67 -6.43 22.57
N PHE A 81 -64.86 -6.28 21.25
CA PHE A 81 -64.68 -7.38 20.31
C PHE A 81 -63.22 -7.86 20.16
N LEU A 82 -62.25 -7.09 20.68
CA LEU A 82 -60.85 -7.49 20.85
C LEU A 82 -60.56 -8.00 22.26
N GLY A 83 -61.59 -8.18 23.09
CA GLY A 83 -61.50 -8.56 24.49
C GLY A 83 -61.23 -7.37 25.41
N SER A 84 -60.64 -7.64 26.58
CA SER A 84 -60.36 -6.61 27.59
C SER A 84 -59.13 -5.79 27.21
N PHE A 85 -59.21 -4.47 27.39
CA PHE A 85 -58.06 -3.58 27.20
C PHE A 85 -56.92 -3.92 28.17
N LEU A 86 -55.70 -4.08 27.65
CA LEU A 86 -54.51 -4.37 28.45
C LEU A 86 -53.67 -3.10 28.64
N SER A 87 -53.10 -2.57 27.56
CA SER A 87 -52.22 -1.41 27.59
C SER A 87 -52.12 -0.75 26.23
N GLY A 88 -51.82 0.55 26.15
CA GLY A 88 -51.63 1.24 24.87
C GLY A 88 -51.71 2.75 24.93
N GLY A 89 -51.77 3.37 23.75
CA GLY A 89 -52.05 4.79 23.58
C GLY A 89 -50.84 5.71 23.41
N ASP A 90 -49.63 5.16 23.40
CA ASP A 90 -48.41 5.87 23.04
C ASP A 90 -48.05 5.61 21.55
N GLY A 91 -47.16 6.46 21.01
CA GLY A 91 -46.62 6.33 19.66
C GLY A 91 -45.86 5.02 19.46
N ALA A 92 -46.16 4.33 18.37
CA ALA A 92 -45.50 3.12 17.89
C ALA A 92 -45.35 3.18 16.37
N TYR A 93 -44.42 2.41 15.82
CA TYR A 93 -44.21 2.32 14.38
C TYR A 93 -44.70 0.99 13.85
N MET A 94 -45.48 1.02 12.77
CA MET A 94 -45.99 -0.16 12.08
C MET A 94 -45.30 -0.31 10.71
N CYS A 95 -44.88 -1.53 10.39
CA CYS A 95 -44.25 -1.87 9.11
C CYS A 95 -44.88 -3.11 8.50
N SER A 96 -44.86 -3.16 7.17
CA SER A 96 -45.18 -4.37 6.41
C SER A 96 -43.93 -5.25 6.20
N SER A 97 -44.10 -6.39 5.54
CA SER A 97 -42.96 -7.21 5.12
C SER A 97 -42.14 -6.60 3.98
N SER A 98 -42.56 -5.46 3.41
CA SER A 98 -41.84 -4.79 2.31
C SER A 98 -40.76 -3.85 2.83
N GLN A 99 -39.53 -4.04 2.36
CA GLN A 99 -38.40 -3.15 2.64
C GLN A 99 -38.54 -1.75 2.01
N HIS A 100 -39.51 -1.60 1.12
CA HIS A 100 -39.78 -0.37 0.39
C HIS A 100 -40.83 0.52 1.07
N ILE A 101 -41.49 0.05 2.12
CA ILE A 101 -42.50 0.84 2.83
C ILE A 101 -41.85 1.45 4.06
N THR A 102 -41.96 2.78 4.17
CA THR A 102 -41.48 3.53 5.32
C THR A 102 -42.29 3.16 6.56
N PRO A 103 -41.66 2.95 7.72
CA PRO A 103 -42.37 2.69 8.97
C PRO A 103 -43.35 3.80 9.29
N GLU A 104 -44.61 3.46 9.54
CA GLU A 104 -45.67 4.43 9.78
C GLU A 104 -45.89 4.68 11.27
N GLU A 105 -45.93 5.95 11.67
CA GLU A 105 -46.15 6.35 13.06
C GLU A 105 -47.64 6.38 13.38
N GLY A 106 -48.03 5.74 14.47
CA GLY A 106 -49.40 5.76 14.96
C GLY A 106 -49.50 5.37 16.43
N LYS A 107 -50.73 5.19 16.92
CA LYS A 107 -50.98 4.78 18.30
C LYS A 107 -51.34 3.30 18.35
N LEU A 108 -50.59 2.53 19.13
CA LEU A 108 -50.83 1.10 19.30
C LEU A 108 -51.53 0.81 20.63
N TYR A 109 -52.56 -0.02 20.57
CA TYR A 109 -53.32 -0.52 21.71
C TYR A 109 -53.37 -2.04 21.69
N PHE A 110 -53.09 -2.64 22.84
CA PHE A 110 -53.11 -4.08 23.07
C PHE A 110 -54.34 -4.48 23.88
N PHE A 111 -55.00 -5.54 23.43
CA PHE A 111 -56.14 -6.17 24.09
C PHE A 111 -55.83 -7.66 24.34
N SER A 112 -56.66 -8.35 25.13
CA SER A 112 -56.51 -9.80 25.36
C SER A 112 -56.55 -10.60 24.06
N ASP A 113 -57.45 -10.24 23.15
CA ASP A 113 -57.75 -10.99 21.93
C ASP A 113 -57.36 -10.25 20.64
N GLY A 114 -56.47 -9.25 20.71
CA GLY A 114 -55.93 -8.63 19.51
C GLY A 114 -55.20 -7.31 19.73
N VAL A 115 -54.90 -6.62 18.63
CA VAL A 115 -54.30 -5.28 18.61
C VAL A 115 -55.10 -4.32 17.75
N LEU A 116 -55.08 -3.05 18.16
CA LEU A 116 -55.64 -1.93 17.44
C LEU A 116 -54.53 -0.91 17.20
N PHE A 117 -54.28 -0.60 15.94
CA PHE A 117 -53.36 0.46 15.54
C PHE A 117 -54.15 1.61 14.92
N ILE A 118 -53.88 2.84 15.35
CA ILE A 118 -54.55 4.03 14.83
C ILE A 118 -53.52 4.90 14.11
N HIS A 119 -53.63 4.98 12.80
CA HIS A 119 -52.83 5.88 11.97
C HIS A 119 -53.57 7.22 11.79
N PRO A 120 -52.88 8.38 11.83
CA PRO A 120 -53.51 9.69 11.67
C PRO A 120 -54.26 9.88 10.35
N ASN A 121 -53.82 9.25 9.26
CA ASN A 121 -54.38 9.54 7.93
C ASN A 121 -55.43 8.52 7.49
N HIS A 122 -55.18 7.21 7.70
CA HIS A 122 -56.05 6.14 7.21
C HIS A 122 -56.82 5.43 8.34
N GLY A 123 -56.73 5.93 9.57
CA GLY A 123 -57.54 5.50 10.70
C GLY A 123 -57.14 4.14 11.29
N SER A 124 -58.16 3.38 11.72
CA SER A 124 -57.96 2.19 12.54
C SER A 124 -57.65 0.93 11.73
N VAL A 125 -56.55 0.26 12.08
CA VAL A 125 -56.20 -1.10 11.66
C VAL A 125 -56.42 -2.04 12.84
N THR A 126 -57.33 -2.99 12.69
CA THR A 126 -57.72 -3.89 13.77
C THR A 126 -57.34 -5.33 13.44
N ILE A 127 -56.57 -5.96 14.33
CA ILE A 127 -56.10 -7.35 14.17
C ILE A 127 -56.58 -8.16 15.36
N SER A 128 -57.66 -8.93 15.18
CA SER A 128 -58.12 -9.89 16.17
C SER A 128 -57.31 -11.19 16.11
N ARG A 129 -57.26 -11.93 17.21
CA ARG A 129 -56.61 -13.25 17.29
C ARG A 129 -57.13 -14.25 16.27
N SER A 130 -58.42 -14.16 15.90
CA SER A 130 -59.01 -15.00 14.84
C SER A 130 -58.30 -14.81 13.49
N HIS A 131 -57.83 -13.58 13.21
CA HIS A 131 -57.12 -13.20 12.00
C HIS A 131 -55.59 -13.35 12.12
N MET A 132 -55.05 -13.65 13.31
CA MET A 132 -53.63 -13.95 13.49
C MET A 132 -53.35 -15.40 13.12
N GLY A 133 -52.29 -15.62 12.33
CA GLY A 133 -51.70 -16.94 12.10
C GLY A 133 -50.67 -17.28 13.17
N SER A 134 -49.77 -16.33 13.48
CA SER A 134 -48.72 -16.48 14.50
C SER A 134 -48.33 -15.11 15.06
N ALA A 135 -47.76 -15.09 16.27
CA ALA A 135 -47.20 -13.88 16.85
C ALA A 135 -45.82 -14.20 17.43
N LYS A 136 -44.80 -13.43 17.03
CA LYS A 136 -43.42 -13.54 17.51
C LYS A 136 -42.96 -12.23 18.11
N PHE A 137 -42.29 -12.28 19.25
CA PHE A 137 -41.73 -11.11 19.91
C PHE A 137 -40.22 -11.27 20.06
N TYR A 138 -39.49 -10.26 19.62
CA TYR A 138 -38.03 -10.16 19.74
C TYR A 138 -37.67 -8.94 20.58
N ASP A 139 -36.88 -9.13 21.64
CA ASP A 139 -36.56 -8.06 22.60
C ASP A 139 -35.29 -7.25 22.28
N GLY A 140 -34.53 -7.64 21.26
CA GLY A 140 -33.29 -6.98 20.86
C GLY A 140 -32.08 -7.28 21.75
N ASP A 141 -32.15 -8.32 22.60
CA ASP A 141 -31.10 -8.81 23.50
C ASP A 141 -30.66 -7.81 24.61
N SER A 142 -31.28 -6.62 24.69
CA SER A 142 -31.03 -5.61 25.72
C SER A 142 -32.26 -4.76 26.02
N SER A 143 -32.37 -4.27 27.27
CA SER A 143 -33.41 -3.31 27.66
C SER A 143 -33.26 -1.91 27.04
N SER A 144 -32.13 -1.65 26.37
CA SER A 144 -31.81 -0.36 25.71
C SER A 144 -32.06 -0.37 24.20
N THR A 145 -32.51 -1.49 23.63
CA THR A 145 -32.75 -1.68 22.20
C THR A 145 -34.24 -1.79 21.90
N THR A 146 -34.61 -1.48 20.66
CA THR A 146 -35.99 -1.60 20.19
C THR A 146 -36.47 -3.04 20.30
N ALA A 147 -37.66 -3.26 20.85
CA ALA A 147 -38.31 -4.57 20.77
C ALA A 147 -39.30 -4.56 19.60
N VAL A 148 -39.50 -5.70 18.94
CA VAL A 148 -40.38 -5.80 17.76
C VAL A 148 -41.35 -6.97 17.93
N LEU A 149 -42.63 -6.67 17.74
CA LEU A 149 -43.70 -7.67 17.67
C LEU A 149 -44.04 -7.94 16.20
N PHE A 150 -43.79 -9.15 15.73
CA PHE A 150 -44.20 -9.63 14.42
C PHE A 150 -45.52 -10.39 14.55
N ILE A 151 -46.52 -10.01 13.77
CA ILE A 151 -47.82 -10.68 13.71
C ILE A 151 -48.04 -11.17 12.28
N ASP A 152 -48.00 -12.48 12.09
CA ASP A 152 -48.41 -13.10 10.84
C ASP A 152 -49.94 -13.09 10.78
N TYR A 153 -50.52 -12.61 9.69
CA TYR A 153 -51.97 -12.52 9.53
C TYR A 153 -52.50 -13.51 8.47
N LYS A 154 -53.75 -13.92 8.63
CA LYS A 154 -54.47 -14.77 7.66
C LYS A 154 -55.00 -13.93 6.50
N SER A 155 -55.18 -14.55 5.34
CA SER A 155 -55.71 -13.89 4.12
C SER A 155 -57.08 -13.23 4.31
N SER A 156 -57.87 -13.68 5.29
CA SER A 156 -59.15 -13.06 5.67
C SER A 156 -59.02 -11.61 6.16
N LEU A 157 -57.82 -11.18 6.59
CA LEU A 157 -57.57 -9.81 7.03
C LEU A 157 -57.29 -8.85 5.86
N LEU A 158 -56.91 -9.37 4.69
CA LEU A 158 -56.51 -8.55 3.53
C LEU A 158 -57.54 -7.49 3.10
N PRO A 159 -58.86 -7.76 3.07
CA PRO A 159 -59.85 -6.75 2.69
C PRO A 159 -59.97 -5.60 3.70
N HIS A 160 -59.44 -5.77 4.91
CA HIS A 160 -59.53 -4.82 6.02
C HIS A 160 -58.20 -4.08 6.29
N LEU A 161 -57.13 -4.44 5.57
CA LEU A 161 -55.84 -3.74 5.64
C LEU A 161 -55.75 -2.67 4.56
N PRO A 162 -55.08 -1.54 4.84
CA PRO A 162 -54.69 -0.61 3.78
C PRO A 162 -53.92 -1.34 2.67
N LEU A 163 -54.19 -0.98 1.41
CA LEU A 163 -53.71 -1.70 0.23
C LEU A 163 -52.19 -1.92 0.22
N HIS A 164 -51.41 -0.96 0.73
CA HIS A 164 -49.96 -1.04 0.75
C HIS A 164 -49.40 -2.04 1.79
N PHE A 165 -50.20 -2.50 2.76
CA PHE A 165 -49.80 -3.58 3.66
C PHE A 165 -50.03 -4.98 3.07
N ASN A 166 -50.71 -5.09 1.94
CA ASN A 166 -50.89 -6.35 1.22
C ASN A 166 -49.57 -6.77 0.56
N THR A 167 -48.75 -7.47 1.31
CA THR A 167 -47.39 -7.88 0.94
C THR A 167 -47.26 -9.40 0.99
N SER A 168 -46.33 -9.95 0.19
CA SER A 168 -46.15 -11.40 0.07
C SER A 168 -45.75 -12.11 1.38
N GLY A 169 -45.15 -11.37 2.33
CA GLY A 169 -44.75 -11.93 3.62
C GLY A 169 -45.89 -12.14 4.60
N ASN A 170 -47.08 -11.57 4.36
CA ASN A 170 -48.28 -11.71 5.20
C ASN A 170 -48.06 -11.44 6.70
N PHE A 171 -47.14 -10.54 7.05
CA PHE A 171 -46.90 -10.15 8.44
C PHE A 171 -46.81 -8.64 8.61
N LEU A 172 -47.14 -8.19 9.81
CA LEU A 172 -46.97 -6.81 10.28
C LEU A 172 -45.99 -6.79 11.44
N ALA A 173 -45.09 -5.81 11.45
CA ALA A 173 -44.12 -5.60 12.51
C ALA A 173 -44.45 -4.30 13.27
N PHE A 174 -44.50 -4.38 14.58
CA PHE A 174 -44.73 -3.23 15.47
C PHE A 174 -43.48 -2.94 16.29
N ALA A 175 -42.88 -1.77 16.11
CA ALA A 175 -41.73 -1.32 16.88
C ALA A 175 -42.16 -0.76 18.23
N LEU A 176 -41.59 -1.31 19.30
CA LEU A 176 -41.76 -0.87 20.67
C LEU A 176 -40.44 -0.26 21.16
N PHE A 177 -40.37 1.07 21.15
CA PHE A 177 -39.17 1.78 21.58
C PHE A 177 -38.94 1.68 23.10
N PRO A 178 -37.68 1.55 23.56
CA PRO A 178 -37.35 1.54 24.98
C PRO A 178 -37.95 2.71 25.73
N LYS A 179 -38.35 2.47 26.98
CA LYS A 179 -38.94 3.48 27.91
C LYS A 179 -40.33 4.02 27.52
N SER A 180 -40.87 3.69 26.34
CA SER A 180 -42.26 4.02 25.98
C SER A 180 -43.27 3.31 26.90
N LYS A 181 -44.51 3.82 27.03
CA LYS A 181 -45.55 3.08 27.79
C LYS A 181 -45.95 1.81 27.07
N SER A 182 -45.96 1.79 25.73
CA SER A 182 -46.23 0.58 24.95
C SER A 182 -45.22 -0.53 25.24
N TYR A 183 -43.93 -0.20 25.35
CA TYR A 183 -42.88 -1.15 25.75
C TYR A 183 -43.10 -1.67 27.18
N ARG A 184 -43.26 -0.78 28.17
CA ARG A 184 -43.48 -1.16 29.58
C ARG A 184 -44.78 -1.96 29.78
N GLY A 185 -45.84 -1.54 29.09
CA GLY A 185 -47.14 -2.19 29.10
C GLY A 185 -47.11 -3.58 28.48
N PHE A 186 -46.33 -3.76 27.41
CA PHE A 186 -46.15 -5.07 26.79
C PHE A 186 -45.56 -6.08 27.78
N TYR A 187 -44.45 -5.76 28.45
CA TYR A 187 -43.83 -6.66 29.43
C TYR A 187 -44.67 -6.91 30.68
N SER A 188 -45.36 -5.87 31.18
CA SER A 188 -46.08 -5.97 32.45
C SER A 188 -47.40 -6.74 32.34
N GLN A 189 -48.15 -6.54 31.25
CA GLN A 189 -49.53 -7.01 31.12
C GLN A 189 -49.76 -7.88 29.87
N VAL A 190 -49.24 -7.49 28.70
CA VAL A 190 -49.53 -8.17 27.43
C VAL A 190 -48.82 -9.52 27.35
N LEU A 191 -47.53 -9.57 27.66
CA LEU A 191 -46.70 -10.77 27.56
C LEU A 191 -47.27 -11.92 28.38
N LYS A 192 -47.65 -11.66 29.65
CA LYS A 192 -48.24 -12.66 30.55
C LYS A 192 -49.58 -13.17 30.04
N THR A 193 -50.45 -12.25 29.61
CA THR A 193 -51.80 -12.58 29.14
C THR A 193 -51.73 -13.40 27.85
N TRP A 194 -50.86 -13.02 26.92
CA TRP A 194 -50.78 -13.68 25.62
C TRP A 194 -50.04 -15.01 25.63
N GLN A 195 -49.16 -15.25 26.61
CA GLN A 195 -48.55 -16.56 26.86
C GLN A 195 -49.51 -17.53 27.57
N GLY A 196 -50.35 -17.04 28.49
CA GLY A 196 -51.24 -17.87 29.31
C GLY A 196 -52.54 -18.35 28.64
N GLN A 197 -52.92 -17.81 27.48
CA GLN A 197 -54.20 -18.08 26.80
C GLN A 197 -54.18 -19.23 25.77
N THR A 198 -53.30 -20.22 25.96
CA THR A 198 -53.01 -21.31 25.02
C THR A 198 -54.25 -22.13 24.60
N GLU A 199 -55.31 -22.18 25.42
CA GLU A 199 -56.39 -23.16 25.26
C GLU A 199 -57.58 -22.71 24.37
N ARG A 200 -57.76 -21.41 24.07
CA ARG A 200 -59.00 -20.92 23.41
C ARG A 200 -58.90 -20.57 21.93
N SER A 201 -57.72 -20.26 21.39
CA SER A 201 -57.59 -19.69 20.02
C SER A 201 -56.41 -20.21 19.18
N GLY A 202 -55.55 -21.07 19.72
CA GLY A 202 -54.45 -21.72 18.97
C GLY A 202 -53.26 -20.82 18.60
N VAL A 203 -53.34 -19.50 18.79
CA VAL A 203 -52.23 -18.56 18.53
C VAL A 203 -51.50 -18.22 19.83
N THR A 204 -50.28 -18.72 19.97
CA THR A 204 -49.40 -18.43 21.12
C THR A 204 -48.32 -17.43 20.74
N LEU A 205 -48.04 -16.47 21.63
CA LEU A 205 -46.91 -15.57 21.47
C LEU A 205 -45.59 -16.32 21.68
N GLN A 206 -44.74 -16.38 20.65
CA GLN A 206 -43.42 -16.99 20.71
C GLN A 206 -42.35 -15.92 21.00
N LEU A 207 -41.50 -16.17 22.00
CA LEU A 207 -40.30 -15.37 22.23
C LEU A 207 -39.23 -15.84 21.25
N ALA A 208 -38.84 -14.97 20.33
CA ALA A 208 -37.84 -15.26 19.31
C ALA A 208 -36.45 -14.81 19.77
N GLN A 209 -35.42 -15.58 19.43
CA GLN A 209 -34.02 -15.12 19.46
C GLN A 209 -33.57 -14.67 18.06
N GLU A 210 -32.45 -13.93 17.96
CA GLU A 210 -32.00 -13.35 16.68
C GLU A 210 -31.87 -14.41 15.56
N HIS A 211 -31.37 -15.61 15.88
CA HIS A 211 -31.18 -16.70 14.92
C HIS A 211 -32.50 -17.32 14.39
N GLN A 212 -33.64 -17.01 15.02
CA GLN A 212 -34.97 -17.52 14.65
C GLN A 212 -35.76 -16.55 13.75
N LEU A 213 -35.22 -15.34 13.55
CA LEU A 213 -35.79 -14.34 12.65
C LEU A 213 -35.42 -14.68 11.20
N SER A 214 -36.37 -14.49 10.28
CA SER A 214 -36.04 -14.54 8.85
C SER A 214 -35.13 -13.36 8.46
N GLU A 215 -34.43 -13.46 7.33
CA GLU A 215 -33.61 -12.34 6.83
C GLU A 215 -34.43 -11.05 6.65
N GLU A 216 -35.69 -11.17 6.22
CA GLU A 216 -36.61 -10.03 6.08
C GLU A 216 -36.94 -9.40 7.43
N GLN A 217 -37.27 -10.22 8.43
CA GLN A 217 -37.56 -9.76 9.80
C GLN A 217 -36.33 -9.09 10.44
N ARG A 218 -35.13 -9.64 10.24
CA ARG A 218 -33.88 -9.07 10.73
C ARG A 218 -33.58 -7.71 10.09
N LYS A 219 -33.80 -7.57 8.77
CA LYS A 219 -33.66 -6.28 8.07
C LYS A 219 -34.65 -5.23 8.58
N ILE A 220 -35.91 -5.60 8.79
CA ILE A 220 -36.93 -4.71 9.35
C ILE A 220 -36.55 -4.27 10.77
N TYR A 221 -36.11 -5.20 11.61
CA TYR A 221 -35.62 -4.90 12.95
C TYR A 221 -34.46 -3.88 12.93
N LEU A 222 -33.44 -4.09 12.09
CA LEU A 222 -32.31 -3.17 11.95
C LEU A 222 -32.77 -1.77 11.50
N ASN A 223 -33.71 -1.70 10.56
CA ASN A 223 -34.29 -0.42 10.12
C ASN A 223 -35.03 0.29 11.27
N MET A 224 -35.84 -0.43 12.06
CA MET A 224 -36.54 0.13 13.22
C MET A 224 -35.57 0.59 14.33
N GLN A 225 -34.48 -0.15 14.55
CA GLN A 225 -33.44 0.22 15.51
C GLN A 225 -32.71 1.51 15.08
N ASN A 226 -32.38 1.65 13.79
CA ASN A 226 -31.79 2.88 13.25
C ASN A 226 -32.73 4.09 13.38
N LEU A 227 -34.04 3.87 13.20
CA LEU A 227 -35.05 4.90 13.42
C LEU A 227 -35.11 5.32 14.89
N TYR A 228 -35.11 4.37 15.83
CA TYR A 228 -35.08 4.68 17.26
C TYR A 228 -33.86 5.54 17.63
N GLU A 229 -32.67 5.14 17.18
CA GLU A 229 -31.45 5.91 17.42
C GLU A 229 -31.61 7.34 16.89
N THR A 230 -32.10 7.52 15.66
CA THR A 230 -32.31 8.85 15.07
C THR A 230 -33.28 9.71 15.87
N VAL A 231 -34.44 9.16 16.27
CA VAL A 231 -35.47 9.90 17.02
C VAL A 231 -34.98 10.26 18.43
N SER A 232 -34.22 9.36 19.07
CA SER A 232 -33.78 9.51 20.47
C SER A 232 -32.72 10.61 20.70
N TYR A 233 -31.91 10.97 19.69
CA TYR A 233 -30.80 11.93 19.82
C TYR A 233 -31.11 13.37 19.37
N SER A 234 -32.38 13.71 19.12
CA SER A 234 -32.76 14.92 18.36
C SER A 234 -32.79 16.28 19.11
N SER A 235 -32.19 16.43 20.31
CA SER A 235 -32.36 17.69 21.07
C SER A 235 -31.12 18.40 21.61
N THR A 236 -29.87 18.00 21.34
CA THR A 236 -28.74 18.78 21.95
C THR A 236 -27.43 18.94 21.19
N GLU A 237 -27.17 18.29 20.04
CA GLU A 237 -25.86 18.46 19.39
C GLU A 237 -25.96 18.61 17.87
N ARG A 238 -25.33 19.68 17.35
CA ARG A 238 -25.15 20.03 15.92
C ARG A 238 -24.41 18.97 15.07
N TRP A 239 -24.21 17.76 15.59
CA TRP A 239 -23.56 16.64 14.90
C TRP A 239 -24.54 15.62 14.30
N GLY A 240 -25.85 15.82 14.43
CA GLY A 240 -26.91 14.87 14.06
C GLY A 240 -27.05 14.51 12.57
N HIS A 241 -26.41 15.23 11.63
CA HIS A 241 -26.63 14.97 10.20
C HIS A 241 -26.10 13.60 9.72
N ARG A 242 -24.97 13.11 10.26
CA ARG A 242 -24.37 11.84 9.80
C ARG A 242 -25.17 10.59 10.19
N LYS A 243 -25.92 10.63 11.29
CA LYS A 243 -26.77 9.52 11.76
C LYS A 243 -28.21 9.58 11.24
N THR A 244 -28.68 10.77 10.83
CA THR A 244 -30.04 10.95 10.27
C THR A 244 -30.14 10.43 8.82
N ILE A 245 -29.03 10.47 8.05
CA ILE A 245 -29.01 10.07 6.63
C ILE A 245 -29.18 8.53 6.45
N PRO A 246 -28.52 7.64 7.22
CA PRO A 246 -28.74 6.19 7.14
C PRO A 246 -30.18 5.75 7.43
N ALA A 247 -30.88 6.46 8.34
CA ALA A 247 -32.28 6.16 8.66
C ALA A 247 -33.24 6.50 7.51
N ASN A 248 -32.91 7.52 6.71
CA ASN A 248 -33.71 7.94 5.56
C ASN A 248 -33.38 7.16 4.27
N LEU A 249 -32.19 6.56 4.20
CA LEU A 249 -31.71 5.80 3.04
C LEU A 249 -31.15 4.45 3.51
N PRO A 250 -32.00 3.43 3.67
CA PRO A 250 -31.54 2.11 4.11
C PRO A 250 -30.51 1.54 3.12
N GLY A 251 -29.43 0.96 3.66
CA GLY A 251 -28.35 0.38 2.86
C GLY A 251 -27.33 1.37 2.30
N LEU A 252 -27.40 2.67 2.65
CA LEU A 252 -26.47 3.69 2.14
C LEU A 252 -24.99 3.39 2.39
N GLU A 253 -24.63 2.86 3.56
CA GLU A 253 -23.23 2.52 3.88
C GLU A 253 -22.70 1.40 2.99
N SER A 254 -23.47 0.33 2.82
CA SER A 254 -23.16 -0.76 1.90
C SER A 254 -23.07 -0.27 0.45
N PHE A 255 -23.97 0.64 0.05
CA PHE A 255 -23.91 1.27 -1.26
C PHE A 255 -22.63 2.10 -1.44
N PHE A 256 -22.20 2.89 -0.45
CA PHE A 256 -20.94 3.63 -0.54
C PHE A 256 -19.71 2.72 -0.59
N GLN A 257 -19.71 1.62 0.17
CA GLN A 257 -18.63 0.64 0.12
C GLN A 257 -18.50 0.02 -1.28
N HIS A 258 -19.63 -0.33 -1.91
CA HIS A 258 -19.71 -0.85 -3.27
C HIS A 258 -19.37 0.23 -4.31
N LEU A 259 -19.92 1.44 -4.16
CA LEU A 259 -19.69 2.58 -5.04
C LEU A 259 -18.21 2.92 -5.11
N ALA A 260 -17.52 2.99 -3.96
CA ALA A 260 -16.09 3.30 -3.89
C ALA A 260 -15.25 2.35 -4.74
N VAL A 261 -15.61 1.07 -4.80
CA VAL A 261 -14.90 0.09 -5.63
C VAL A 261 -15.28 0.27 -7.10
N SER A 262 -16.57 0.40 -7.41
CA SER A 262 -17.06 0.56 -8.79
C SER A 262 -16.57 1.84 -9.48
N SER A 263 -16.33 2.92 -8.71
CA SER A 263 -16.02 4.24 -9.25
C SER A 263 -14.55 4.37 -9.66
N VAL A 264 -13.67 3.54 -9.11
CA VAL A 264 -12.22 3.62 -9.35
C VAL A 264 -11.84 2.94 -10.67
N SER A 265 -12.49 1.83 -11.03
CA SER A 265 -12.11 1.07 -12.22
C SER A 265 -13.24 0.20 -12.77
N ARG A 266 -13.17 -0.05 -14.07
CA ARG A 266 -13.96 -1.08 -14.76
C ARG A 266 -13.21 -2.39 -14.92
N GLU A 267 -12.00 -2.51 -14.35
CA GLU A 267 -11.24 -3.75 -14.40
C GLU A 267 -11.89 -4.83 -13.53
N PRO A 268 -11.97 -6.08 -14.00
CA PRO A 268 -12.66 -7.14 -13.29
C PRO A 268 -11.90 -7.56 -12.04
N VAL A 269 -12.64 -7.81 -10.96
CA VAL A 269 -12.11 -8.26 -9.68
C VAL A 269 -12.36 -9.76 -9.51
N PRO A 270 -11.39 -10.56 -9.03
CA PRO A 270 -11.63 -11.95 -8.65
C PRO A 270 -12.74 -12.09 -7.59
N ARG A 271 -13.67 -13.04 -7.76
CA ARG A 271 -14.78 -13.29 -6.82
C ARG A 271 -14.31 -13.48 -5.37
N ILE A 272 -13.16 -14.10 -5.18
CA ILE A 272 -12.57 -14.33 -3.85
C ILE A 272 -12.15 -13.04 -3.12
N HIS A 273 -11.89 -11.95 -3.85
CA HIS A 273 -11.52 -10.66 -3.25
C HIS A 273 -12.73 -9.77 -2.95
N LEU A 274 -13.89 -10.05 -3.56
CA LEU A 274 -15.09 -9.22 -3.43
C LEU A 274 -15.53 -9.01 -1.97
N PRO A 275 -15.55 -10.01 -1.07
CA PRO A 275 -15.94 -9.80 0.33
C PRO A 275 -15.03 -8.82 1.08
N ALA A 276 -13.70 -8.93 0.90
CA ALA A 276 -12.75 -7.98 1.47
C ALA A 276 -12.92 -6.57 0.91
N LEU A 277 -13.24 -6.48 -0.39
CA LEU A 277 -13.54 -5.21 -1.00
C LEU A 277 -14.81 -4.60 -0.45
N LEU A 278 -15.87 -5.35 -0.23
CA LEU A 278 -17.12 -4.79 0.30
C LEU A 278 -17.13 -4.65 1.83
N GLN A 279 -16.00 -4.93 2.51
CA GLN A 279 -15.87 -4.87 3.97
C GLN A 279 -16.92 -5.70 4.72
N HIS A 280 -17.35 -6.81 4.12
CA HIS A 280 -18.24 -7.74 4.81
C HIS A 280 -17.48 -8.42 5.94
N ALA A 281 -18.00 -8.28 7.18
CA ALA A 281 -17.33 -8.69 8.42
C ALA A 281 -17.11 -10.21 8.52
N ASP A 282 -17.84 -10.97 7.71
CA ASP A 282 -17.75 -12.42 7.66
C ASP A 282 -17.18 -12.86 6.31
N THR A 283 -16.33 -13.89 6.30
CA THR A 283 -15.79 -14.59 5.12
C THR A 283 -14.57 -13.99 4.41
N ILE A 284 -13.47 -13.81 5.15
CA ILE A 284 -12.24 -14.49 4.73
C ILE A 284 -11.79 -15.41 5.87
N THR A 285 -12.52 -16.50 6.09
CA THR A 285 -11.91 -17.77 6.50
C THR A 285 -11.19 -18.38 5.30
N GLY A 286 -10.31 -17.60 4.68
CA GLY A 286 -9.27 -18.07 3.79
C GLY A 286 -8.11 -18.70 4.57
N SER A 287 -8.40 -19.37 5.69
CA SER A 287 -7.50 -20.34 6.32
C SER A 287 -7.55 -21.67 5.56
N GLN A 288 -7.90 -21.68 4.27
CA GLN A 288 -7.56 -22.80 3.41
C GLN A 288 -6.05 -22.78 3.19
N VAL A 289 -5.32 -23.50 4.04
CA VAL A 289 -4.10 -24.25 3.72
C VAL A 289 -3.21 -23.57 2.67
N GLN A 290 -2.75 -22.34 2.94
CA GLN A 290 -1.61 -21.75 2.22
C GLN A 290 -0.27 -22.32 2.73
N SER A 291 -0.29 -23.42 3.51
CA SER A 291 0.90 -23.93 4.19
C SER A 291 1.97 -24.44 3.22
N ASP A 292 1.62 -24.77 1.97
CA ASP A 292 2.53 -25.38 1.00
C ASP A 292 3.02 -24.41 -0.10
N LYS A 293 2.58 -23.14 -0.09
CA LYS A 293 3.06 -22.14 -1.05
C LYS A 293 4.41 -21.56 -0.63
N VAL A 294 5.22 -21.19 -1.64
CA VAL A 294 6.48 -20.48 -1.43
C VAL A 294 6.19 -19.00 -1.20
N THR A 295 6.58 -18.49 -0.02
CA THR A 295 6.39 -17.08 0.34
C THR A 295 7.51 -16.23 -0.24
N ILE A 296 7.15 -15.15 -0.92
CA ILE A 296 8.05 -14.11 -1.42
C ILE A 296 7.91 -12.88 -0.51
N ASN A 297 8.99 -12.46 0.14
CA ASN A 297 9.05 -11.17 0.81
C ASN A 297 9.91 -10.22 -0.03
N ILE A 298 9.35 -9.04 -0.32
CA ILE A 298 9.99 -8.03 -1.17
C ILE A 298 10.61 -6.98 -0.27
N ILE A 299 11.89 -6.71 -0.47
CA ILE A 299 12.63 -5.66 0.21
C ILE A 299 13.08 -4.68 -0.87
N THR A 300 12.60 -3.45 -0.79
CA THR A 300 12.97 -2.39 -1.72
C THR A 300 13.61 -1.22 -0.98
N GLY A 301 14.30 -0.35 -1.69
CA GLY A 301 14.90 0.85 -1.15
C GLY A 301 15.58 1.66 -2.22
N LEU A 302 15.67 2.98 -2.00
CA LEU A 302 16.52 3.84 -2.82
C LEU A 302 18.00 3.42 -2.70
N PRO A 303 18.85 3.84 -3.66
CA PRO A 303 20.29 3.67 -3.53
C PRO A 303 20.81 4.16 -2.16
N GLY A 304 21.66 3.36 -1.52
CA GLY A 304 22.22 3.68 -0.21
C GLY A 304 21.26 3.46 0.98
N SER A 305 20.07 2.92 0.76
CA SER A 305 19.09 2.63 1.82
C SER A 305 19.46 1.46 2.75
N HIS A 306 20.56 0.74 2.47
CA HIS A 306 20.96 -0.48 3.19
C HIS A 306 19.97 -1.66 3.05
N CYS A 307 19.16 -1.69 2.00
CA CYS A 307 18.22 -2.80 1.77
C CYS A 307 18.91 -4.14 1.50
N ASN A 308 20.07 -4.11 0.83
CA ASN A 308 20.90 -5.30 0.60
C ASN A 308 21.51 -5.82 1.91
N ASP A 309 21.99 -4.93 2.77
CA ASP A 309 22.52 -5.29 4.10
C ASP A 309 21.44 -5.95 4.97
N LEU A 310 20.21 -5.42 4.94
CA LEU A 310 19.07 -6.04 5.61
C LEU A 310 18.78 -7.44 5.05
N CYS A 311 18.83 -7.61 3.73
CA CYS A 311 18.62 -8.91 3.10
C CYS A 311 19.68 -9.93 3.56
N ASP A 312 20.95 -9.54 3.58
CA ASP A 312 22.05 -10.39 4.06
C ASP A 312 21.93 -10.72 5.55
N PHE A 313 21.50 -9.74 6.36
CA PHE A 313 21.18 -9.96 7.77
C PHE A 313 20.07 -11.02 7.94
N LEU A 314 18.96 -10.91 7.20
CA LEU A 314 17.85 -11.87 7.30
C LEU A 314 18.26 -13.29 6.88
N VAL A 315 19.06 -13.40 5.81
CA VAL A 315 19.57 -14.71 5.32
C VAL A 315 20.54 -15.33 6.33
N SER A 316 21.41 -14.53 6.94
CA SER A 316 22.40 -15.01 7.90
C SER A 316 21.79 -15.37 9.26
N PHE A 317 20.85 -14.55 9.75
CA PHE A 317 20.21 -14.71 11.06
C PHE A 317 19.21 -15.88 11.09
N GLN A 318 18.52 -16.16 9.98
CA GLN A 318 17.49 -17.22 9.92
C GLN A 318 17.94 -18.49 9.18
N LYS A 319 19.16 -18.97 9.40
CA LYS A 319 19.60 -20.30 8.92
C LYS A 319 18.79 -21.46 9.52
N GLU A 320 17.99 -21.22 10.56
CA GLU A 320 17.23 -22.24 11.28
C GLU A 320 15.77 -22.42 10.80
N TYR A 321 15.13 -21.38 10.22
CA TYR A 321 13.68 -21.35 9.95
C TYR A 321 13.25 -21.63 8.50
N GLY A 322 14.17 -21.68 7.54
CA GLY A 322 13.79 -21.88 6.15
C GLY A 322 14.96 -22.07 5.20
N ARG A 323 14.64 -22.44 3.97
CA ARG A 323 15.59 -22.39 2.85
C ARG A 323 15.34 -21.11 2.06
N TRP A 324 16.31 -20.21 2.11
CA TRP A 324 16.24 -18.90 1.48
C TRP A 324 16.77 -18.95 0.04
N MET A 325 15.99 -18.42 -0.89
CA MET A 325 16.45 -18.04 -2.22
C MET A 325 16.42 -16.52 -2.31
N VAL A 326 17.52 -15.92 -2.75
CA VAL A 326 17.63 -14.46 -2.84
C VAL A 326 17.62 -14.07 -4.32
N TYR A 327 16.66 -13.22 -4.69
CA TYR A 327 16.71 -12.50 -5.95
C TYR A 327 17.38 -11.15 -5.70
N ARG A 328 18.46 -10.90 -6.44
CA ARG A 328 19.10 -9.60 -6.54
C ARG A 328 19.06 -9.16 -7.99
N GLN A 329 18.81 -7.88 -8.21
CA GLN A 329 18.92 -7.31 -9.53
C GLN A 329 20.39 -7.36 -10.01
N PRO A 330 20.66 -7.79 -11.26
CA PRO A 330 22.01 -7.78 -11.80
C PRO A 330 22.59 -6.36 -11.83
N THR A 331 23.88 -6.22 -11.51
CA THR A 331 24.59 -4.94 -11.56
C THR A 331 24.76 -4.39 -12.97
N ASP A 332 24.61 -5.25 -13.98
CA ASP A 332 25.06 -5.01 -15.36
C ASP A 332 23.90 -4.58 -16.29
N GLY A 333 22.67 -4.55 -15.76
CA GLY A 333 21.48 -4.17 -16.53
C GLY A 333 21.28 -2.66 -16.63
N THR A 334 20.86 -2.20 -17.81
CA THR A 334 20.40 -0.81 -18.03
C THR A 334 19.01 -0.54 -17.45
N GLU A 335 18.21 -1.59 -17.25
CA GLU A 335 16.87 -1.51 -16.66
C GLU A 335 16.91 -1.79 -15.15
N GLU A 336 16.17 -0.99 -14.38
CA GLU A 336 16.06 -1.13 -12.93
C GLU A 336 15.26 -2.36 -12.47
N PHE A 337 14.35 -2.87 -13.29
CA PHE A 337 13.66 -4.12 -13.01
C PHE A 337 13.22 -4.78 -14.30
N SER A 338 13.68 -6.02 -14.52
CA SER A 338 13.25 -6.81 -15.67
C SER A 338 12.24 -7.89 -15.24
N LYS A 339 10.97 -7.67 -15.58
CA LYS A 339 9.88 -8.63 -15.37
C LYS A 339 10.24 -10.03 -15.89
N ALA A 340 10.84 -10.11 -17.08
CA ALA A 340 11.19 -11.37 -17.71
C ALA A 340 12.27 -12.13 -16.92
N GLN A 341 13.30 -11.43 -16.42
CA GLN A 341 14.35 -12.06 -15.62
C GLN A 341 13.81 -12.54 -14.27
N PHE A 342 12.97 -11.74 -13.62
CA PHE A 342 12.35 -12.12 -12.36
C PHE A 342 11.42 -13.34 -12.50
N GLN A 343 10.59 -13.39 -13.55
CA GLN A 343 9.73 -14.55 -13.81
C GLN A 343 10.54 -15.82 -14.14
N ARG A 344 11.64 -15.71 -14.89
CA ARG A 344 12.56 -16.84 -15.13
C ARG A 344 13.18 -17.35 -13.83
N PHE A 345 13.55 -16.45 -12.91
CA PHE A 345 14.07 -16.82 -11.60
C PHE A 345 13.03 -17.58 -10.75
N LEU A 346 11.76 -17.15 -10.77
CA LEU A 346 10.68 -17.89 -10.09
C LEU A 346 10.46 -19.28 -10.68
N SER A 347 10.54 -19.40 -12.01
CA SER A 347 10.43 -20.69 -12.71
C SER A 347 11.58 -21.64 -12.34
N SER A 348 12.82 -21.14 -12.34
CA SER A 348 14.00 -21.96 -12.02
C SER A 348 14.00 -22.49 -10.59
N ILE A 349 13.41 -21.75 -9.64
CA ILE A 349 13.21 -22.22 -8.26
C ILE A 349 12.37 -23.49 -8.21
N LEU A 350 11.24 -23.52 -8.93
CA LEU A 350 10.32 -24.66 -8.92
C LEU A 350 10.89 -25.84 -9.72
N GLU A 351 11.60 -25.58 -10.82
CA GLU A 351 12.32 -26.62 -11.57
C GLU A 351 13.40 -27.29 -10.71
N ALA A 352 14.19 -26.51 -9.98
CA ALA A 352 15.21 -27.02 -9.06
C ALA A 352 14.62 -27.81 -7.88
N GLN A 353 13.37 -27.55 -7.52
CA GLN A 353 12.63 -28.34 -6.53
C GLN A 353 12.17 -29.68 -7.14
N ARG A 354 11.64 -29.67 -8.37
CA ARG A 354 11.13 -30.86 -9.06
C ARG A 354 12.22 -31.87 -9.42
N ASN A 355 13.42 -31.39 -9.76
CA ASN A 355 14.54 -32.23 -10.20
C ASN A 355 15.31 -32.94 -9.06
N ARG A 356 14.84 -32.85 -7.80
CA ARG A 356 15.50 -33.48 -6.65
C ARG A 356 15.06 -34.92 -6.43
N SER A 357 16.03 -35.80 -6.20
CA SER A 357 15.80 -37.24 -5.95
C SER A 357 15.14 -37.52 -4.58
N ALA A 358 14.35 -38.59 -4.51
CA ALA A 358 13.63 -39.02 -3.30
C ALA A 358 14.51 -39.21 -2.04
N ARG A 359 15.83 -39.39 -2.19
CA ARG A 359 16.79 -39.51 -1.07
C ARG A 359 17.13 -38.17 -0.39
N GLN A 360 16.92 -37.03 -1.06
CA GLN A 360 17.11 -35.68 -0.49
C GLN A 360 15.82 -35.10 0.14
N ALA A 361 14.68 -35.78 -0.01
CA ALA A 361 13.38 -35.33 0.51
C ALA A 361 13.33 -35.32 2.06
N VAL A 362 14.13 -36.13 2.75
CA VAL A 362 14.18 -36.20 4.22
C VAL A 362 14.75 -34.92 4.86
N TYR A 363 15.67 -34.23 4.15
CA TYR A 363 16.18 -32.90 4.54
C TYR A 363 15.27 -31.74 4.06
N SER A 364 14.19 -32.05 3.31
CA SER A 364 13.35 -31.06 2.61
C SER A 364 12.11 -30.60 3.40
N ARG A 365 12.06 -30.84 4.72
CA ARG A 365 10.93 -30.40 5.58
C ARG A 365 10.88 -28.89 5.86
N ARG A 366 11.91 -28.12 5.47
CA ARG A 366 11.93 -26.67 5.68
C ARG A 366 11.20 -25.95 4.56
N LYS A 367 10.23 -25.11 4.93
CA LYS A 367 9.49 -24.26 4.00
C LYS A 367 10.47 -23.37 3.21
N MET A 368 10.31 -23.36 1.90
CA MET A 368 11.14 -22.55 1.01
C MET A 368 10.62 -21.11 1.02
N ARG A 369 11.53 -20.14 1.06
CA ARG A 369 11.20 -18.71 1.09
C ARG A 369 12.06 -17.96 0.09
N VAL A 370 11.50 -16.94 -0.52
CA VAL A 370 12.19 -16.05 -1.45
C VAL A 370 12.29 -14.66 -0.84
N LEU A 371 13.49 -14.09 -0.86
CA LEU A 371 13.73 -12.68 -0.60
C LEU A 371 14.07 -11.99 -1.91
N ALA A 372 13.26 -11.01 -2.32
CA ALA A 372 13.56 -10.18 -3.48
C ALA A 372 14.08 -8.83 -2.99
N ALA A 373 15.40 -8.62 -3.11
CA ALA A 373 16.05 -7.37 -2.76
C ALA A 373 16.23 -6.50 -4.02
N LEU A 374 15.59 -5.33 -4.01
CA LEU A 374 15.54 -4.39 -5.12
C LEU A 374 16.04 -3.04 -4.65
N GLU A 375 17.30 -2.73 -4.96
CA GLU A 375 17.90 -1.42 -4.67
C GLU A 375 17.86 -0.55 -5.93
N GLY A 376 17.22 0.61 -5.85
CA GLY A 376 17.10 1.54 -6.98
C GLY A 376 15.76 2.26 -7.00
N TYR A 377 15.35 2.74 -8.17
CA TYR A 377 14.10 3.49 -8.37
C TYR A 377 12.96 2.63 -8.91
N ALA A 378 13.10 1.29 -8.86
CA ALA A 378 12.10 0.35 -9.33
C ALA A 378 10.78 0.47 -8.55
N ASP A 379 9.68 0.45 -9.28
CA ASP A 379 8.34 0.49 -8.70
C ASP A 379 7.92 -0.89 -8.20
N VAL A 380 7.59 -0.97 -6.90
CA VAL A 380 7.26 -2.23 -6.23
C VAL A 380 6.01 -2.88 -6.83
N ILE A 381 5.09 -2.08 -7.36
CA ILE A 381 3.88 -2.59 -8.02
C ILE A 381 4.25 -3.46 -9.23
N ASP A 382 5.29 -3.14 -9.98
CA ASP A 382 5.69 -3.92 -11.16
C ASP A 382 6.21 -5.31 -10.78
N VAL A 383 6.86 -5.42 -9.62
CA VAL A 383 7.31 -6.68 -9.04
C VAL A 383 6.11 -7.52 -8.60
N VAL A 384 5.15 -6.90 -7.92
CA VAL A 384 3.89 -7.54 -7.54
C VAL A 384 3.15 -8.05 -8.77
N GLN A 385 3.02 -7.22 -9.81
CA GLN A 385 2.38 -7.58 -11.07
C GLN A 385 3.15 -8.69 -11.79
N ALA A 386 4.48 -8.72 -11.72
CA ALA A 386 5.30 -9.78 -12.29
C ALA A 386 5.02 -11.15 -11.66
N VAL A 387 4.77 -11.22 -10.34
CA VAL A 387 4.31 -12.45 -9.67
C VAL A 387 2.90 -12.84 -10.13
N GLN A 388 1.97 -11.88 -10.17
CA GLN A 388 0.56 -12.15 -10.48
C GLN A 388 0.30 -12.49 -11.95
N THR A 389 1.16 -12.02 -12.87
CA THR A 389 1.03 -12.22 -14.32
C THR A 389 2.11 -13.16 -14.87
N HIS A 390 2.56 -14.10 -14.05
CA HIS A 390 3.45 -15.16 -14.52
C HIS A 390 2.81 -15.94 -15.69
N THR A 391 3.59 -16.22 -16.72
CA THR A 391 3.12 -16.90 -17.95
C THR A 391 2.66 -18.33 -17.68
N ASP A 392 3.36 -19.04 -16.80
CA ASP A 392 2.96 -20.37 -16.29
C ASP A 392 1.98 -20.26 -15.10
N PRO A 393 0.73 -20.76 -15.23
CA PRO A 393 -0.26 -20.79 -14.14
C PRO A 393 0.15 -21.65 -12.92
N PHE A 394 0.96 -22.70 -13.14
CA PHE A 394 1.45 -23.54 -12.05
C PHE A 394 2.43 -22.76 -11.17
N VAL A 395 3.36 -22.04 -11.80
CA VAL A 395 4.29 -21.13 -11.10
C VAL A 395 3.49 -20.06 -10.35
N LYS A 396 2.55 -19.39 -11.02
CA LYS A 396 1.68 -18.37 -10.40
C LYS A 396 0.98 -18.87 -9.14
N SER A 397 0.40 -20.08 -9.19
CA SER A 397 -0.36 -20.63 -8.06
C SER A 397 0.52 -21.09 -6.89
N SER A 398 1.80 -21.39 -7.15
CA SER A 398 2.78 -21.89 -6.18
C SER A 398 3.42 -20.81 -5.31
N PHE A 399 3.38 -19.55 -5.74
CA PHE A 399 3.95 -18.42 -5.00
C PHE A 399 2.88 -17.57 -4.31
N VAL A 400 3.23 -16.97 -3.18
CA VAL A 400 2.42 -15.97 -2.46
C VAL A 400 3.33 -14.84 -1.98
N ILE A 401 2.86 -13.59 -2.04
CA ILE A 401 3.59 -12.45 -1.50
C ILE A 401 3.22 -12.33 -0.02
N GLY A 402 4.22 -12.37 0.86
CA GLY A 402 4.03 -12.32 2.30
C GLY A 402 3.99 -10.90 2.84
N ALA A 403 5.13 -10.23 2.79
CA ALA A 403 5.31 -8.84 3.20
C ALA A 403 6.13 -8.06 2.17
N VAL A 404 5.91 -6.74 2.16
CA VAL A 404 6.65 -5.80 1.33
C VAL A 404 7.24 -4.74 2.25
N SER A 405 8.55 -4.66 2.30
CA SER A 405 9.28 -3.79 3.21
C SER A 405 10.12 -2.78 2.43
N MET A 406 10.01 -1.51 2.80
CA MET A 406 10.75 -0.41 2.21
C MET A 406 11.84 0.07 3.17
N CYS A 407 13.09 0.07 2.72
CA CYS A 407 14.22 0.59 3.48
C CYS A 407 14.41 2.08 3.17
N VAL A 408 14.56 2.87 4.22
CA VAL A 408 14.72 4.32 4.14
C VAL A 408 15.89 4.73 5.02
N ASP A 409 16.91 5.29 4.40
CA ASP A 409 17.95 6.02 5.12
C ASP A 409 17.58 7.52 5.10
N PRO A 410 17.24 8.14 6.26
CA PRO A 410 16.97 9.57 6.37
C PRO A 410 18.08 10.49 5.83
N LEU A 411 19.32 10.02 5.72
CA LEU A 411 20.45 10.76 5.20
C LEU A 411 20.61 10.61 3.68
N SER A 412 20.14 9.52 3.09
CA SER A 412 20.23 9.28 1.64
C SER A 412 18.93 9.58 0.90
N CYS A 413 17.79 9.70 1.59
CA CYS A 413 16.50 9.95 0.92
C CYS A 413 16.30 11.39 0.44
N SER A 414 17.12 12.34 0.91
CA SER A 414 17.02 13.77 0.57
C SER A 414 18.21 14.28 -0.22
N MET A 415 17.92 15.08 -1.25
CA MET A 415 18.87 15.92 -1.97
C MET A 415 19.18 17.22 -1.21
N GLU A 416 20.07 18.03 -1.78
CA GLU A 416 20.30 19.41 -1.34
C GLU A 416 18.98 20.20 -1.21
N HIS A 417 18.97 21.14 -0.27
CA HIS A 417 17.79 21.96 0.05
C HIS A 417 16.54 21.17 0.52
N ARG A 418 16.69 19.90 0.94
CA ARG A 418 15.60 19.03 1.45
C ARG A 418 14.57 18.62 0.38
N PHE A 419 14.95 18.60 -0.88
CA PHE A 419 14.16 17.88 -1.89
C PHE A 419 14.33 16.38 -1.70
N TYR A 420 13.32 15.57 -2.07
CA TYR A 420 13.44 14.11 -2.02
C TYR A 420 13.82 13.55 -3.37
N PHE A 421 14.52 12.42 -3.38
CA PHE A 421 14.83 11.71 -4.61
C PHE A 421 13.55 11.29 -5.36
N PRO A 422 13.60 11.19 -6.71
CA PRO A 422 12.46 10.71 -7.49
C PRO A 422 11.98 9.37 -6.97
N LYS A 423 10.69 9.08 -7.12
CA LYS A 423 10.06 7.82 -6.65
C LYS A 423 10.11 7.53 -5.15
N PHE A 424 10.78 8.34 -4.32
CA PHE A 424 10.89 8.06 -2.88
C PHE A 424 9.54 7.80 -2.19
N LEU A 425 8.58 8.70 -2.38
CA LEU A 425 7.24 8.56 -1.79
C LEU A 425 6.41 7.49 -2.51
N GLU A 426 6.63 7.33 -3.81
CA GLU A 426 5.98 6.30 -4.64
C GLU A 426 6.43 4.88 -4.31
N GLN A 427 7.58 4.71 -3.65
CA GLN A 427 8.07 3.46 -3.07
C GLN A 427 7.55 3.18 -1.65
N CYS A 428 6.83 4.12 -1.03
CA CYS A 428 6.13 3.91 0.24
C CYS A 428 4.59 3.77 0.12
N PRO A 429 3.99 3.14 -0.90
CA PRO A 429 2.56 3.27 -1.17
C PRO A 429 1.68 2.45 -0.23
N GLN A 430 0.52 3.02 0.10
CA GLN A 430 -0.52 2.36 0.88
C GLN A 430 -1.14 1.18 0.11
N GLY A 431 -1.39 0.06 0.80
CA GLY A 431 -1.96 -1.16 0.20
C GLY A 431 -0.95 -2.08 -0.50
N ILE A 432 0.29 -1.62 -0.70
CA ILE A 432 1.40 -2.43 -1.23
C ILE A 432 2.44 -2.65 -0.14
N VAL A 433 3.01 -1.58 0.42
CA VAL A 433 4.06 -1.65 1.45
C VAL A 433 3.45 -1.85 2.82
N SER A 434 3.86 -2.92 3.50
CA SER A 434 3.45 -3.24 4.87
C SER A 434 4.38 -2.64 5.91
N ASN A 435 5.69 -2.55 5.61
CA ASN A 435 6.70 -2.13 6.58
C ASN A 435 7.60 -1.04 6.00
N ILE A 436 7.92 -0.04 6.81
CA ILE A 436 8.91 1.01 6.51
C ILE A 436 10.02 0.89 7.55
N ILE A 437 11.23 0.63 7.07
CA ILE A 437 12.41 0.31 7.87
C ILE A 437 13.39 1.47 7.77
N PHE A 438 13.67 2.11 8.89
CA PHE A 438 14.65 3.19 8.98
C PHE A 438 16.04 2.62 9.25
N THR A 439 16.98 2.88 8.36
CA THR A 439 18.30 2.23 8.36
C THR A 439 19.45 3.08 8.88
N SER A 440 19.19 4.34 9.23
CA SER A 440 20.18 5.21 9.89
C SER A 440 19.52 6.09 10.94
N LEU A 441 20.36 6.71 11.78
CA LEU A 441 19.96 7.64 12.84
C LEU A 441 19.00 7.01 13.87
N THR A 442 19.01 5.68 13.99
CA THR A 442 18.08 4.97 14.89
C THR A 442 18.53 4.98 16.34
N SER A 443 19.82 5.20 16.60
CA SER A 443 20.40 5.37 17.93
C SER A 443 19.95 6.68 18.60
N GLU A 444 19.68 7.72 17.81
CA GLU A 444 19.19 9.02 18.27
C GLU A 444 17.71 9.19 17.88
N GLN A 445 16.79 8.61 18.66
CA GLN A 445 15.33 8.69 18.40
C GLN A 445 14.77 10.11 18.24
N ARG A 446 15.51 11.15 18.65
CA ARG A 446 15.13 12.57 18.53
C ARG A 446 15.80 13.30 17.37
N HIS A 447 16.51 12.61 16.48
CA HIS A 447 17.15 13.28 15.36
C HIS A 447 16.09 13.98 14.47
N PRO A 448 16.23 15.28 14.19
CA PRO A 448 15.21 16.07 13.50
C PRO A 448 14.88 15.53 12.10
N SER A 449 15.87 15.07 11.35
CA SER A 449 15.66 14.47 10.03
C SER A 449 14.83 13.18 10.08
N LEU A 450 15.09 12.30 11.06
CA LEU A 450 14.31 11.07 11.24
C LEU A 450 12.85 11.41 11.59
N GLY A 451 12.63 12.33 12.53
CA GLY A 451 11.28 12.75 12.91
C GLY A 451 10.48 13.39 11.76
N LEU A 452 11.15 14.18 10.91
CA LEU A 452 10.53 14.78 9.72
C LEU A 452 10.12 13.71 8.69
N VAL A 453 11.04 12.79 8.35
CA VAL A 453 10.77 11.71 7.39
C VAL A 453 9.66 10.79 7.93
N GLN A 454 9.69 10.45 9.22
CA GLN A 454 8.64 9.65 9.85
C GLN A 454 7.26 10.32 9.73
N LYS A 455 7.17 11.62 10.03
CA LYS A 455 5.90 12.36 9.93
C LYS A 455 5.38 12.42 8.49
N LEU A 456 6.28 12.60 7.53
CA LEU A 456 5.95 12.57 6.10
C LEU A 456 5.42 11.19 5.69
N LEU A 457 6.16 10.13 5.99
CA LEU A 457 5.79 8.77 5.60
C LEU A 457 4.51 8.28 6.30
N ARG A 458 4.21 8.75 7.52
CA ARG A 458 2.91 8.50 8.17
C ARG A 458 1.74 9.14 7.42
N THR A 459 1.99 10.24 6.71
CA THR A 459 0.98 10.91 5.88
C THR A 459 0.77 10.14 4.56
N VAL A 460 1.85 9.57 4.00
CA VAL A 460 1.80 8.81 2.75
C VAL A 460 1.21 7.40 2.94
N ASN A 461 1.62 6.70 4.00
CA ASN A 461 1.14 5.36 4.32
C ASN A 461 0.90 5.23 5.84
N PRO A 462 -0.32 5.58 6.31
CA PRO A 462 -0.65 5.51 7.72
C PRO A 462 -0.77 4.07 8.25
N GLY A 463 -0.92 3.09 7.35
CA GLY A 463 -1.09 1.67 7.71
C GLY A 463 0.21 0.88 7.82
N ALA A 464 1.36 1.44 7.42
CA ALA A 464 2.63 0.74 7.49
C ALA A 464 3.21 0.69 8.91
N ALA A 465 3.82 -0.44 9.26
CA ALA A 465 4.60 -0.59 10.49
C ALA A 465 5.97 0.12 10.32
N PHE A 466 6.38 0.87 11.34
CA PHE A 466 7.65 1.62 11.33
C PHE A 466 8.67 0.87 12.18
N ILE A 467 9.76 0.44 11.56
CA ILE A 467 10.79 -0.41 12.17
C ILE A 467 12.11 0.35 12.16
N LEU A 468 12.87 0.27 13.24
CA LEU A 468 14.20 0.86 13.35
C LEU A 468 15.25 -0.25 13.21
N ALA A 469 16.12 -0.16 12.20
CA ALA A 469 17.13 -1.17 11.91
C ALA A 469 18.44 -0.53 11.43
N GLU A 470 19.28 -0.07 12.36
CA GLU A 470 20.56 0.58 12.02
C GLU A 470 21.40 -0.28 11.07
N LYS A 471 21.78 0.29 9.92
CA LYS A 471 22.53 -0.37 8.84
C LYS A 471 21.92 -1.71 8.40
N GLY A 472 20.58 -1.80 8.44
CA GLY A 472 19.85 -3.01 8.07
C GLY A 472 19.80 -4.09 9.15
N VAL A 473 20.26 -3.82 10.38
CA VAL A 473 20.26 -4.82 11.46
C VAL A 473 19.00 -4.66 12.33
N ILE A 474 18.12 -5.66 12.29
CA ILE A 474 16.92 -5.70 13.14
C ILE A 474 17.27 -6.32 14.50
N THR A 475 16.90 -5.64 15.59
CA THR A 475 17.21 -6.08 16.96
C THR A 475 16.04 -6.78 17.66
N ARG A 476 14.79 -6.44 17.30
CA ARG A 476 13.58 -7.00 17.92
C ARG A 476 12.99 -8.14 17.09
N ASN A 477 12.65 -9.25 17.73
CA ASN A 477 12.03 -10.39 17.06
C ASN A 477 10.65 -10.06 16.46
N GLU A 478 9.84 -9.25 17.14
CA GLU A 478 8.53 -8.80 16.64
C GLU A 478 8.66 -8.06 15.29
N ASP A 479 9.66 -7.17 15.18
CA ASP A 479 9.92 -6.43 13.95
C ASP A 479 10.38 -7.38 12.82
N MET A 480 11.15 -8.41 13.16
CA MET A 480 11.57 -9.45 12.21
C MET A 480 10.38 -10.27 11.70
N GLU A 481 9.42 -10.62 12.56
CA GLU A 481 8.19 -11.32 12.19
C GLU A 481 7.32 -10.47 11.25
N LEU A 482 7.27 -9.16 11.45
CA LEU A 482 6.57 -8.24 10.54
C LEU A 482 7.20 -8.19 9.15
N VAL A 483 8.54 -8.11 9.06
CA VAL A 483 9.28 -8.11 7.78
C VAL A 483 9.15 -9.45 7.05
N LEU A 484 9.04 -10.55 7.80
CA LEU A 484 8.95 -11.90 7.25
C LEU A 484 7.54 -12.50 7.27
N SER A 485 6.51 -11.67 7.49
CA SER A 485 5.12 -12.10 7.56
C SER A 485 4.69 -12.83 6.29
N GLU A 486 3.90 -13.90 6.42
CA GLU A 486 3.41 -14.66 5.27
C GLU A 486 2.07 -14.14 4.72
N SER A 487 1.39 -13.26 5.45
CA SER A 487 0.01 -12.86 5.14
C SER A 487 -0.24 -11.37 5.21
N SER A 488 0.73 -10.55 5.63
CA SER A 488 0.55 -9.09 5.77
C SER A 488 0.00 -8.46 4.50
N PHE A 489 0.58 -8.82 3.35
CA PHE A 489 0.18 -8.33 2.03
C PHE A 489 -1.23 -8.78 1.60
N CYS A 490 -1.73 -9.89 2.14
CA CYS A 490 -3.07 -10.42 1.85
C CYS A 490 -4.13 -9.97 2.85
N SER A 491 -3.79 -9.10 3.82
CA SER A 491 -4.78 -8.59 4.77
C SER A 491 -5.95 -7.90 4.05
N PRO A 492 -7.21 -8.07 4.51
CA PRO A 492 -8.38 -7.52 3.82
C PRO A 492 -8.30 -6.00 3.59
N GLN A 493 -7.73 -5.28 4.57
CA GLN A 493 -7.54 -3.84 4.52
C GLN A 493 -6.52 -3.43 3.44
N MET A 494 -5.33 -4.08 3.42
CA MET A 494 -4.33 -3.80 2.37
C MET A 494 -4.85 -4.18 0.99
N LEU A 495 -5.54 -5.31 0.87
CA LEU A 495 -6.15 -5.76 -0.37
C LEU A 495 -7.17 -4.73 -0.89
N ARG A 496 -8.06 -4.23 -0.03
CA ARG A 496 -9.03 -3.19 -0.40
C ARG A 496 -8.35 -1.92 -0.85
N THR A 497 -7.42 -1.38 -0.07
CA THR A 497 -6.69 -0.17 -0.45
C THR A 497 -5.97 -0.35 -1.78
N ARG A 498 -5.38 -1.53 -2.03
CA ARG A 498 -4.68 -1.81 -3.29
C ARG A 498 -5.60 -1.71 -4.50
N TYR A 499 -6.80 -2.28 -4.46
CA TYR A 499 -7.75 -2.17 -5.57
C TYR A 499 -8.22 -0.74 -5.80
N LEU A 500 -8.32 0.06 -4.74
CA LEU A 500 -8.74 1.47 -4.84
C LEU A 500 -7.62 2.39 -5.37
N MET A 501 -6.35 2.06 -5.09
CA MET A 501 -5.21 2.90 -5.48
C MET A 501 -4.54 2.44 -6.78
N TYR A 502 -4.62 1.14 -7.10
CA TYR A 502 -3.91 0.50 -8.21
C TYR A 502 -4.89 -0.28 -9.12
N PRO A 503 -5.82 0.40 -9.82
CA PRO A 503 -6.79 -0.27 -10.66
C PRO A 503 -6.12 -1.16 -11.73
N GLY A 504 -6.59 -2.40 -11.88
CA GLY A 504 -6.04 -3.35 -12.84
C GLY A 504 -4.74 -4.06 -12.42
N TRP A 505 -4.22 -3.81 -11.20
CA TRP A 505 -2.97 -4.42 -10.73
C TRP A 505 -2.95 -5.96 -10.80
N TYR A 506 -4.09 -6.60 -10.52
CA TYR A 506 -4.16 -8.06 -10.45
C TYR A 506 -3.93 -8.74 -11.81
N ASP A 507 -4.29 -8.05 -12.89
CA ASP A 507 -4.07 -8.49 -14.28
C ASP A 507 -2.81 -7.86 -14.90
N GLY A 508 -2.01 -7.12 -14.11
CA GLY A 508 -0.79 -6.48 -14.58
C GLY A 508 -1.02 -5.30 -15.53
N LYS A 509 -2.18 -4.63 -15.41
CA LYS A 509 -2.57 -3.51 -16.28
C LYS A 509 -2.27 -2.14 -15.67
N PHE A 510 -1.88 -2.09 -14.39
CA PHE A 510 -1.48 -0.84 -13.78
C PHE A 510 -0.09 -0.46 -14.28
N LEU A 511 0.08 0.77 -14.76
CA LEU A 511 1.36 1.28 -15.22
C LEU A 511 1.92 2.22 -14.15
N ALA A 512 3.08 1.85 -13.59
CA ALA A 512 3.84 2.80 -12.81
C ALA A 512 4.32 3.93 -13.74
N GLY A 513 4.12 5.19 -13.32
CA GLY A 513 4.54 6.35 -14.10
C GLY A 513 6.07 6.35 -14.31
N PRO A 514 6.59 6.96 -15.39
CA PRO A 514 8.03 7.04 -15.59
C PRO A 514 8.71 7.86 -14.50
N ILE A 515 9.97 7.55 -14.22
CA ILE A 515 10.82 8.33 -13.30
C ILE A 515 11.07 9.71 -13.92
N SER A 516 10.77 10.77 -13.17
CA SER A 516 11.00 12.16 -13.57
C SER A 516 11.66 12.95 -12.43
N PRO A 517 12.83 13.57 -12.65
CA PRO A 517 13.66 13.52 -13.86
C PRO A 517 14.19 12.11 -14.16
N LYS A 518 14.52 11.83 -15.43
CA LYS A 518 15.09 10.54 -15.84
C LYS A 518 16.45 10.35 -15.17
N VAL A 519 16.55 9.28 -14.38
CA VAL A 519 17.80 8.86 -13.73
C VAL A 519 18.42 7.75 -14.57
N ASP A 520 19.61 7.98 -15.09
CA ASP A 520 20.40 7.01 -15.83
C ASP A 520 21.39 6.31 -14.88
N ARG A 521 21.67 5.04 -15.17
CA ARG A 521 22.64 4.22 -14.44
C ARG A 521 23.75 3.78 -15.39
N ILE A 522 24.99 4.13 -15.08
CA ILE A 522 26.18 3.83 -15.89
C ILE A 522 27.15 3.00 -15.06
N CYS A 523 27.50 1.82 -15.56
CA CYS A 523 28.47 0.92 -14.94
C CYS A 523 29.80 0.99 -15.67
N LEU A 524 30.86 1.45 -14.99
CA LEU A 524 32.21 1.50 -15.53
C LEU A 524 33.06 0.36 -14.97
N TRP A 525 33.57 -0.47 -15.88
CA TRP A 525 34.44 -1.60 -15.58
C TRP A 525 35.89 -1.22 -15.80
N PHE A 526 36.75 -1.47 -14.82
CA PHE A 526 38.16 -1.14 -14.90
C PHE A 526 39.03 -2.17 -14.18
N SER A 527 40.27 -2.32 -14.63
CA SER A 527 41.19 -3.37 -14.14
C SER A 527 42.39 -2.83 -13.37
N ARG A 528 42.61 -1.50 -13.40
CA ARG A 528 43.75 -0.86 -12.73
C ARG A 528 43.34 -0.17 -11.42
N PRO A 529 44.18 -0.21 -10.37
CA PRO A 529 43.88 0.43 -9.10
C PRO A 529 43.83 1.95 -9.21
N LEU A 530 42.92 2.58 -8.46
CA LEU A 530 42.80 4.02 -8.33
C LEU A 530 43.61 4.54 -7.13
N GLU A 531 44.07 5.79 -7.20
CA GLU A 531 44.75 6.42 -6.06
C GLU A 531 43.73 7.01 -5.08
N LYS A 532 43.63 6.41 -3.88
CA LYS A 532 42.66 6.81 -2.84
C LYS A 532 42.61 8.33 -2.59
N ALA A 533 43.76 8.99 -2.47
CA ALA A 533 43.82 10.43 -2.19
C ALA A 533 43.25 11.28 -3.34
N ARG A 534 43.51 10.88 -4.60
CA ARG A 534 43.02 11.58 -5.79
C ARG A 534 41.54 11.31 -6.00
N PHE A 535 41.11 10.06 -5.82
CA PHE A 535 39.71 9.67 -5.85
C PHE A 535 38.87 10.46 -4.83
N MET A 536 39.29 10.49 -3.56
CA MET A 536 38.59 11.24 -2.51
C MET A 536 38.57 12.75 -2.78
N THR A 537 39.65 13.32 -3.32
CA THR A 537 39.69 14.74 -3.69
C THR A 537 38.75 15.04 -4.86
N ASN A 538 38.71 14.17 -5.88
CA ASN A 538 37.84 14.32 -7.04
C ASN A 538 36.36 14.16 -6.67
N CYS A 539 36.02 13.26 -5.74
CA CYS A 539 34.66 13.16 -5.20
C CYS A 539 34.22 14.40 -4.42
N LYS A 540 35.15 15.14 -3.80
CA LYS A 540 34.85 16.38 -3.07
C LYS A 540 34.70 17.60 -3.99
N ASN A 541 35.40 17.61 -5.12
CA ASN A 541 35.45 18.73 -6.05
C ASN A 541 34.40 18.65 -7.17
N SER A 542 33.64 17.55 -7.29
CA SER A 542 32.58 17.44 -8.28
C SER A 542 31.37 18.28 -7.86
N GLU A 543 31.22 19.47 -8.45
CA GLU A 543 30.04 20.35 -8.30
C GLU A 543 28.80 19.78 -9.03
N GLN A 544 28.96 18.79 -9.91
CA GLN A 544 27.86 18.08 -10.53
C GLN A 544 27.50 16.86 -9.66
N MET A 545 26.23 16.76 -9.29
CA MET A 545 25.66 15.65 -8.52
C MET A 545 25.96 14.30 -9.20
N VAL A 546 27.02 13.63 -8.73
CA VAL A 546 27.39 12.29 -9.15
C VAL A 546 27.28 11.38 -7.92
N GLU A 547 26.23 10.57 -7.87
CA GLU A 547 26.12 9.49 -6.90
C GLU A 547 27.06 8.35 -7.35
N VAL A 548 28.34 8.51 -7.04
CA VAL A 548 29.14 7.36 -6.60
C VAL A 548 28.51 6.95 -5.26
N CYS A 549 28.45 5.67 -4.88
CA CYS A 549 28.08 5.25 -3.52
C CYS A 549 29.13 5.73 -2.49
N HIS A 550 29.22 7.05 -2.36
CA HIS A 550 29.97 7.86 -1.45
C HIS A 550 29.01 8.96 -1.03
N ASN A 551 28.26 8.69 0.03
CA ASN A 551 27.44 9.69 0.68
C ASN A 551 28.39 10.78 1.22
N THR A 552 28.48 11.92 0.53
CA THR A 552 29.39 13.04 0.84
C THR A 552 29.06 13.71 2.18
N VAL A 553 27.88 13.43 2.75
CA VAL A 553 27.47 13.88 4.08
C VAL A 553 27.97 12.93 5.18
N THR A 554 28.17 11.64 4.90
CA THR A 554 28.59 10.62 5.89
C THR A 554 30.02 10.09 5.71
N ASN A 555 30.72 10.49 4.63
CA ASN A 555 32.12 10.11 4.36
C ASN A 555 32.33 8.57 4.28
N SER A 556 31.27 7.82 3.98
CA SER A 556 31.25 6.35 3.87
C SER A 556 31.48 5.93 2.42
N LEU A 557 32.46 5.06 2.15
CA LEU A 557 32.69 4.42 0.86
C LEU A 557 32.50 2.90 1.04
N SER A 558 31.42 2.35 0.53
CA SER A 558 31.16 0.90 0.55
C SER A 558 31.61 0.26 -0.75
N LEU A 559 32.67 -0.54 -0.69
CA LEU A 559 33.12 -1.39 -1.79
C LEU A 559 32.30 -2.69 -1.75
N ILE A 560 31.33 -2.82 -2.65
CA ILE A 560 30.53 -4.05 -2.77
C ILE A 560 31.32 -5.02 -3.67
N PRO A 561 31.71 -6.22 -3.19
CA PRO A 561 32.31 -7.23 -4.05
C PRO A 561 31.30 -7.66 -5.13
N LEU A 562 31.79 -7.87 -6.35
CA LEU A 562 30.99 -8.33 -7.48
C LEU A 562 30.41 -9.70 -7.16
N VAL A 563 29.14 -9.74 -6.76
CA VAL A 563 28.40 -11.00 -6.64
C VAL A 563 27.89 -11.30 -8.03
N GLU A 564 28.47 -12.31 -8.69
CA GLU A 564 27.92 -12.85 -9.93
C GLU A 564 26.42 -13.09 -9.75
N GLY A 565 25.63 -12.74 -10.78
CA GLY A 565 24.16 -12.74 -10.76
C GLY A 565 23.53 -14.05 -10.27
N PRO A 566 22.18 -14.13 -10.17
CA PRO A 566 21.48 -15.18 -9.44
C PRO A 566 21.94 -16.58 -9.87
N THR A 567 22.81 -17.20 -9.09
CA THR A 567 23.33 -18.53 -9.36
C THR A 567 22.34 -19.54 -8.78
N PRO A 568 21.76 -20.43 -9.60
CA PRO A 568 21.07 -21.61 -9.08
C PRO A 568 22.06 -22.44 -8.23
N PRO A 569 21.56 -23.29 -7.32
CA PRO A 569 22.45 -24.07 -6.46
C PRO A 569 23.46 -24.87 -7.30
N PRO A 570 24.76 -24.85 -6.96
CA PRO A 570 25.77 -25.54 -7.76
C PRO A 570 25.53 -27.05 -7.77
N ASP A 571 25.63 -27.65 -8.97
CA ASP A 571 25.71 -29.11 -9.15
C ASP A 571 27.09 -29.57 -8.64
N PRO A 572 27.18 -30.54 -7.71
CA PRO A 572 28.45 -30.98 -7.11
C PRO A 572 29.42 -31.71 -8.07
N ARG A 573 29.29 -31.55 -9.39
CA ARG A 573 30.09 -32.26 -10.42
C ARG A 573 30.99 -31.38 -11.26
N HIS A 574 31.06 -30.07 -11.00
CA HIS A 574 31.95 -29.16 -11.72
C HIS A 574 32.72 -28.24 -10.75
N GLU A 575 33.57 -28.84 -9.92
CA GLU A 575 34.74 -28.14 -9.39
C GLU A 575 35.94 -28.51 -10.25
N LEU A 576 36.78 -27.51 -10.55
CA LEU A 576 37.96 -27.53 -11.44
C LEU A 576 37.66 -27.04 -12.87
N ARG A 577 37.45 -25.74 -13.03
CA ARG A 577 38.16 -24.96 -14.06
C ARG A 577 38.11 -23.45 -13.78
N GLU A 578 39.32 -22.88 -13.79
CA GLU A 578 39.66 -21.47 -14.05
C GLU A 578 39.53 -20.45 -12.90
N THR A 579 40.33 -20.66 -11.84
CA THR A 579 40.90 -19.57 -11.04
C THR A 579 41.96 -18.81 -11.84
N SER A 580 41.52 -17.81 -12.60
CA SER A 580 42.35 -16.66 -12.98
C SER A 580 41.45 -15.45 -13.26
N ILE A 581 40.73 -15.00 -12.24
CA ILE A 581 39.95 -13.76 -12.29
C ILE A 581 40.95 -12.60 -12.31
N HIS A 582 41.17 -12.02 -13.48
CA HIS A 582 41.63 -10.64 -13.57
C HIS A 582 40.66 -9.80 -12.71
N GLN A 583 41.15 -9.20 -11.62
CA GLN A 583 40.33 -8.37 -10.73
C GLN A 583 39.77 -7.16 -11.51
N GLN A 584 38.59 -7.33 -12.08
CA GLN A 584 37.82 -6.25 -12.68
C GLN A 584 37.01 -5.59 -11.57
N CYS A 585 37.29 -4.32 -11.32
CA CYS A 585 36.51 -3.46 -10.45
C CYS A 585 35.37 -2.85 -11.26
N VAL A 586 34.22 -2.64 -10.61
CA VAL A 586 33.08 -1.92 -11.19
C VAL A 586 32.76 -0.70 -10.33
N LEU A 587 32.51 0.43 -10.98
CA LEU A 587 31.89 1.59 -10.35
C LEU A 587 30.53 1.83 -11.00
N VAL A 588 29.49 1.98 -10.18
CA VAL A 588 28.15 2.31 -10.65
C VAL A 588 27.88 3.77 -10.34
N PHE A 589 27.51 4.52 -11.37
CA PHE A 589 27.08 5.91 -11.28
C PHE A 589 25.60 6.00 -11.56
N THR A 590 24.88 6.72 -10.70
CA THR A 590 23.44 6.95 -10.85
C THR A 590 23.18 8.45 -10.82
N GLY A 591 22.43 8.96 -11.79
CA GLY A 591 22.23 10.40 -11.91
C GLY A 591 21.51 10.82 -13.18
N CYS A 592 21.20 12.11 -13.29
CA CYS A 592 20.51 12.66 -14.46
C CYS A 592 21.52 13.11 -15.52
N SER A 593 21.22 12.84 -16.79
CA SER A 593 22.01 13.32 -17.94
C SER A 593 23.50 12.93 -17.88
N LEU A 594 23.79 11.74 -17.32
CA LEU A 594 25.16 11.23 -17.23
C LEU A 594 25.68 10.87 -18.62
N LYS A 595 26.95 11.19 -18.88
CA LYS A 595 27.67 10.81 -20.09
C LYS A 595 28.80 9.86 -19.73
N GLU A 596 28.82 8.69 -20.37
CA GLU A 596 29.81 7.65 -20.09
C GLU A 596 31.25 8.15 -20.32
N ASP A 597 31.48 8.94 -21.37
CA ASP A 597 32.80 9.47 -21.71
C ASP A 597 33.33 10.45 -20.65
N ASP A 598 32.49 11.35 -20.16
CA ASP A 598 32.84 12.31 -19.11
C ASP A 598 33.20 11.58 -17.80
N LEU A 599 32.47 10.52 -17.47
CA LEU A 599 32.74 9.69 -16.29
C LEU A 599 34.03 8.86 -16.45
N LYS A 600 34.31 8.37 -17.66
CA LYS A 600 35.59 7.72 -17.97
C LYS A 600 36.74 8.70 -17.77
N ASP A 601 36.64 9.91 -18.32
CA ASP A 601 37.65 10.96 -18.15
C ASP A 601 37.84 11.37 -16.69
N TRP A 602 36.75 11.46 -15.92
CA TRP A 602 36.81 11.66 -14.49
C TRP A 602 37.55 10.53 -13.76
N LEU A 603 37.28 9.27 -14.11
CA LEU A 603 37.94 8.11 -13.50
C LEU A 603 39.44 8.04 -13.86
N ARG A 604 39.80 8.47 -15.08
CA ARG A 604 41.21 8.62 -15.50
C ARG A 604 41.98 9.56 -14.59
N GLN A 605 41.35 10.67 -14.18
CA GLN A 605 41.98 11.64 -13.27
C GLN A 605 42.25 11.05 -11.87
N CYS A 606 41.49 10.04 -11.46
CA CYS A 606 41.68 9.33 -10.19
C CYS A 606 42.84 8.33 -10.21
N ALA A 607 43.38 7.99 -11.38
CA ALA A 607 44.49 7.06 -11.53
C ALA A 607 45.83 7.76 -11.75
N LYS A 608 46.92 6.99 -11.63
CA LYS A 608 48.29 7.49 -11.81
C LYS A 608 48.49 8.02 -13.24
N GLN A 609 48.79 9.31 -13.35
CA GLN A 609 48.99 9.98 -14.64
C GLN A 609 50.33 9.61 -15.27
N LYS A 610 50.39 9.61 -16.60
CA LYS A 610 51.64 9.47 -17.35
C LYS A 610 52.58 10.62 -16.97
N PRO A 611 53.81 10.35 -16.49
CA PRO A 611 54.78 11.39 -16.20
C PRO A 611 55.06 12.24 -17.44
N GLN A 612 55.09 13.57 -17.28
CA GLN A 612 55.42 14.46 -18.40
C GLN A 612 56.92 14.42 -18.71
N LYS A 613 57.26 14.54 -20.00
CA LYS A 613 58.65 14.70 -20.45
C LYS A 613 59.23 15.98 -19.86
N LYS A 614 60.46 15.89 -19.34
CA LYS A 614 61.21 17.07 -18.88
C LYS A 614 61.71 17.85 -20.08
N THR A 615 61.55 19.16 -20.08
CA THR A 615 62.05 20.06 -21.13
C THR A 615 63.56 20.25 -20.98
N SER A 616 64.27 20.31 -22.10
CA SER A 616 65.71 20.56 -22.11
C SER A 616 66.01 21.92 -21.50
N ARG A 617 66.99 21.94 -20.59
CA ARG A 617 67.51 23.15 -19.96
C ARG A 617 68.34 23.94 -20.96
N THR A 618 68.18 25.25 -20.89
CA THR A 618 69.02 26.24 -21.58
C THR A 618 69.56 27.23 -20.55
N ARG A 619 70.61 27.99 -20.90
CA ARG A 619 71.16 29.03 -20.01
C ARG A 619 70.09 30.00 -19.48
N ARG A 620 69.05 30.30 -20.27
CA ARG A 620 67.94 31.19 -19.88
C ARG A 620 66.93 30.54 -18.92
N SER A 621 66.94 29.22 -18.79
CA SER A 621 66.04 28.46 -17.91
C SER A 621 66.60 28.19 -16.50
N LEU A 622 67.82 28.66 -16.23
CA LEU A 622 68.45 28.54 -14.92
C LEU A 622 68.08 29.73 -14.03
N SER A 623 67.65 29.44 -12.82
CA SER A 623 67.41 30.45 -11.79
C SER A 623 68.72 31.05 -11.28
N LEU A 624 68.66 32.28 -10.76
CA LEU A 624 69.82 32.95 -10.15
C LEU A 624 70.42 32.14 -8.98
N GLN A 625 69.59 31.37 -8.26
CA GLN A 625 70.04 30.52 -7.16
C GLN A 625 70.78 29.27 -7.66
N GLU A 626 70.31 28.67 -8.76
CA GLU A 626 71.03 27.55 -9.40
C GLU A 626 72.39 28.02 -9.92
N ILE A 627 72.47 29.20 -10.55
CA ILE A 627 73.73 29.81 -11.00
C ILE A 627 74.69 30.01 -9.82
N ARG A 628 74.20 30.53 -8.68
CA ARG A 628 75.01 30.65 -7.46
C ARG A 628 75.46 29.31 -6.92
N ASN A 629 74.63 28.27 -6.98
CA ASN A 629 74.99 26.92 -6.54
C ASN A 629 76.03 26.26 -7.45
N ILE A 630 75.93 26.46 -8.77
CA ILE A 630 76.94 26.01 -9.75
C ILE A 630 78.27 26.68 -9.42
N HIS A 631 78.26 28.00 -9.21
CA HIS A 631 79.44 28.74 -8.79
C HIS A 631 80.00 28.21 -7.47
N ALA A 632 79.19 28.10 -6.42
CA ALA A 632 79.62 27.61 -5.11
C ALA A 632 80.26 26.23 -5.14
N LYS A 633 79.87 25.34 -6.07
CA LYS A 633 80.50 24.02 -6.21
C LYS A 633 81.85 24.05 -6.93
N ARG A 634 82.07 25.03 -7.82
CA ARG A 634 83.25 25.07 -8.72
C ARG A 634 84.11 26.33 -8.60
N HIS A 635 83.83 27.19 -7.63
CA HIS A 635 84.60 28.45 -7.41
C HIS A 635 86.03 28.23 -6.92
N LEU A 636 86.39 27.00 -6.52
CA LEU A 636 87.74 26.60 -6.12
C LEU A 636 88.50 25.87 -7.25
N ASP A 637 87.90 25.74 -8.43
CA ASP A 637 88.54 25.15 -9.59
C ASP A 637 89.72 26.02 -10.06
N PRO A 638 90.76 25.43 -10.70
CA PRO A 638 91.94 26.17 -11.11
C PRO A 638 91.57 27.32 -12.06
N LEU A 639 92.07 28.51 -11.72
CA LEU A 639 91.83 29.72 -12.50
C LEU A 639 92.60 29.68 -13.82
N PRO A 640 92.05 30.24 -14.91
CA PRO A 640 92.78 30.43 -16.16
C PRO A 640 94.05 31.27 -15.94
N GLU A 641 95.07 31.03 -16.76
CA GLU A 641 96.25 31.90 -16.83
C GLU A 641 95.79 33.35 -17.02
N GLY A 642 96.18 34.24 -16.11
CA GLY A 642 95.70 35.62 -16.15
C GLY A 642 94.96 36.10 -14.90
N TYR A 643 94.44 35.17 -14.09
CA TYR A 643 93.47 35.46 -13.03
C TYR A 643 93.94 34.97 -11.67
N PHE A 644 93.64 35.75 -10.61
CA PHE A 644 93.83 35.35 -9.22
C PHE A 644 92.62 35.74 -8.38
N TYR A 645 92.36 34.99 -7.31
CA TYR A 645 91.29 35.27 -6.35
C TYR A 645 91.86 36.02 -5.15
N ASN A 646 91.33 37.20 -4.84
CA ASN A 646 91.86 38.08 -3.79
C ASN A 646 91.19 37.88 -2.41
N GLY A 647 90.37 36.83 -2.25
CA GLY A 647 89.60 36.55 -1.04
C GLY A 647 88.18 37.10 -1.04
N THR A 648 87.81 37.96 -1.99
CA THR A 648 86.42 38.44 -2.17
C THR A 648 85.94 38.36 -3.61
N GLN A 649 86.79 38.66 -4.60
CA GLN A 649 86.47 38.71 -6.04
C GLN A 649 87.60 38.11 -6.91
N PHE A 650 87.27 37.74 -8.15
CA PHE A 650 88.24 37.30 -9.14
C PHE A 650 88.79 38.50 -9.91
N VAL A 651 90.11 38.60 -10.04
CA VAL A 651 90.79 39.75 -10.64
C VAL A 651 91.76 39.29 -11.72
N ASN A 652 91.76 39.94 -12.89
CA ASN A 652 92.74 39.68 -13.95
C ASN A 652 94.01 40.55 -13.80
N PHE A 653 95.08 40.24 -14.55
CA PHE A 653 96.32 41.05 -14.53
C PHE A 653 96.13 42.51 -14.99
N LEU A 654 95.02 42.84 -15.65
CA LEU A 654 94.65 44.19 -16.07
C LEU A 654 93.86 44.95 -14.97
N GLY A 655 93.54 44.30 -13.85
CA GLY A 655 92.84 44.89 -12.70
C GLY A 655 91.31 44.85 -12.76
N GLU A 656 90.71 44.21 -13.77
CA GLU A 656 89.26 44.04 -13.89
C GLU A 656 88.75 43.02 -12.88
N LYS A 657 87.62 43.32 -12.22
CA LYS A 657 87.06 42.51 -11.13
C LYS A 657 85.76 41.81 -11.57
N MET A 658 85.61 40.55 -11.19
CA MET A 658 84.43 39.73 -11.45
C MET A 658 83.90 39.09 -10.17
N ASP A 659 82.57 39.08 -10.02
CA ASP A 659 81.86 38.46 -8.89
C ASP A 659 81.71 36.94 -9.02
N TYR A 660 81.82 36.41 -10.24
CA TYR A 660 81.77 34.98 -10.54
C TYR A 660 83.10 34.52 -11.14
N HIS A 661 83.40 33.24 -10.98
CA HIS A 661 84.57 32.58 -11.56
C HIS A 661 84.72 32.92 -13.06
N PRO A 662 85.93 33.21 -13.58
CA PRO A 662 86.13 33.58 -14.99
C PRO A 662 85.59 32.56 -16.00
N LEU A 663 85.56 31.27 -15.62
CA LEU A 663 84.99 30.17 -16.40
C LEU A 663 83.51 29.88 -16.10
N MET A 664 82.78 30.80 -15.47
CA MET A 664 81.39 30.58 -15.08
C MET A 664 80.50 30.19 -16.29
N ASP A 665 80.77 30.74 -17.46
CA ASP A 665 80.04 30.40 -18.67
C ASP A 665 80.27 28.96 -19.13
N GLN A 666 81.49 28.44 -18.95
CA GLN A 666 81.81 27.03 -19.19
C GLN A 666 81.18 26.14 -18.13
N PHE A 667 81.20 26.53 -16.85
CA PHE A 667 80.55 25.76 -15.78
C PHE A 667 79.04 25.66 -15.97
N ILE A 668 78.40 26.74 -16.42
CA ILE A 668 76.99 26.74 -16.79
C ILE A 668 76.76 25.84 -18.01
N TYR A 669 77.65 25.89 -19.01
CA TYR A 669 77.55 25.06 -20.21
C TYR A 669 77.66 23.56 -19.87
N ASP A 670 78.67 23.17 -19.10
CA ASP A 670 78.90 21.78 -18.66
C ASP A 670 77.73 21.27 -17.81
N TYR A 671 77.23 22.10 -16.88
CA TYR A 671 76.06 21.76 -16.07
C TYR A 671 74.81 21.57 -16.92
N VAL A 672 74.59 22.43 -17.92
CA VAL A 672 73.45 22.29 -18.84
C VAL A 672 73.57 21.02 -19.68
N ILE A 673 74.76 20.67 -20.16
CA ILE A 673 75.00 19.41 -20.89
C ILE A 673 74.70 18.21 -20.01
N GLU A 674 75.24 18.18 -18.79
CA GLU A 674 75.05 17.06 -17.86
C GLU A 674 73.58 16.94 -17.43
N ALA A 675 72.93 18.06 -17.10
CA ALA A 675 71.51 18.08 -16.76
C ALA A 675 70.63 17.67 -17.94
N ASN A 676 70.96 18.08 -19.17
CA ASN A 676 70.23 17.66 -20.37
C ASN A 676 70.44 16.19 -20.69
N LYS A 677 71.64 15.65 -20.45
CA LYS A 677 71.92 14.21 -20.59
C LYS A 677 71.09 13.37 -19.62
N GLU A 678 70.94 13.82 -18.38
CA GLU A 678 70.05 13.18 -17.39
C GLU A 678 68.56 13.33 -17.75
N ILE A 679 68.15 14.49 -18.29
CA ILE A 679 66.79 14.71 -18.81
C ILE A 679 66.48 13.80 -20.01
N GLU A 680 67.42 13.67 -20.95
CA GLU A 680 67.32 12.77 -22.10
C GLU A 680 67.25 11.30 -21.67
N LYS A 681 68.07 10.90 -20.69
CA LYS A 681 68.02 9.56 -20.10
C LYS A 681 66.65 9.28 -19.48
N TYR A 682 66.15 10.20 -18.64
CA TYR A 682 64.82 10.11 -18.03
C TYR A 682 63.70 10.05 -19.09
N ASN A 683 63.75 10.91 -20.11
CA ASN A 683 62.76 10.93 -21.18
C ASN A 683 62.79 9.65 -22.03
N ARG A 684 63.97 9.06 -22.25
CA ARG A 684 64.13 7.78 -22.96
C ARG A 684 63.63 6.59 -22.15
N GLU A 685 63.89 6.58 -20.85
CA GLU A 685 63.33 5.58 -19.92
C GLU A 685 61.80 5.67 -19.85
N LEU A 686 61.24 6.90 -19.90
CA LEU A 686 59.79 7.10 -20.01
C LEU A 686 59.19 6.61 -21.33
N GLU A 687 59.90 6.73 -22.45
CA GLU A 687 59.44 6.24 -23.77
C GLU A 687 59.45 4.72 -23.88
N GLN A 688 60.36 4.05 -23.16
CA GLN A 688 60.43 2.59 -23.12
C GLN A 688 59.37 1.95 -22.22
N GLN A 689 58.80 2.71 -21.29
CA GLN A 689 57.72 2.25 -20.42
C GLN A 689 56.36 2.33 -21.13
N GLU A 690 55.67 1.19 -21.22
CA GLU A 690 54.31 1.16 -21.74
C GLU A 690 53.30 1.62 -20.68
N TYR A 691 52.67 2.76 -20.93
CA TYR A 691 51.58 3.27 -20.09
C TYR A 691 50.26 2.80 -20.67
N TYR A 692 49.40 2.28 -19.80
CA TYR A 692 48.02 1.98 -20.13
C TYR A 692 47.09 2.73 -19.19
N ASP A 693 45.99 3.14 -19.76
CA ASP A 693 44.86 3.77 -19.11
C ASP A 693 44.15 2.79 -18.14
N VAL A 694 43.31 3.34 -17.27
CA VAL A 694 42.48 2.66 -16.27
C VAL A 694 41.63 1.54 -16.88
N PHE A 695 41.22 1.75 -18.14
CA PHE A 695 40.42 0.82 -18.94
C PHE A 695 41.25 -0.13 -19.82
N GLY A 696 42.58 -0.14 -19.67
CA GLY A 696 43.47 -1.03 -20.44
C GLY A 696 43.84 -0.55 -21.85
N GLN A 697 43.46 0.67 -22.24
CA GLN A 697 43.89 1.28 -23.50
C GLN A 697 45.33 1.81 -23.41
N LYS A 698 46.16 1.59 -24.43
CA LYS A 698 47.56 2.06 -24.46
C LYS A 698 47.62 3.59 -24.66
N LEU A 699 48.43 4.29 -23.85
CA LEU A 699 48.57 5.77 -23.77
C LEU A 699 49.85 6.34 -24.40
#